data_AF-A0A7Y5M0Y6-F1
#
_entry.id   AF-A0A7Y5M0Y6-F1
#
_cell.length_a   1.000
_cell.length_b   1.000
_cell.length_c   1.000
_cell.angle_alpha   90.00
_cell.angle_beta   90.00
_cell.angle_gamma   90.00
#
_symmetry.space_group_name_H-M   'P 1'
#
loop_
_entity.id
_entity.type
_entity.pdbx_description
1 polymer ?
#
loop_
_entity_poly.entity_id
_entity_poly.type
_entity_poly.pdbx_seq_one_letter_code
_entity_poly.pdbx_strand_id
1 'polypeptide(L)'
;MIRTPLKVLLVGAVAAGAAFAVRGTPSPTLASAPEGAPAAAPAGSPVGNVAIPLVFEENRGQAGDAVQFLARGKAYTALLEGDRVSFTLPVDAAGAELEKVPGRERRYATVGMRFVGARSDLRLEAGTALEGRVNYLLGNDPADHVVGVPTFSDLRAEEAWPGIDLSWNAAGSAMEYAFEVAPGADAGALAVAFDGSLGLAVEEDGDLRIETPGGWLTHGAPVAWQVVDGARVPVEASFAVTGASGASILLGAHDGARAVFVDPTITYSTYLGANTIDYLYGVALDGSGNAYVAGSSVKSATVNYPTTVGAYNTINNGNVDIVLTKLSPTGSLVYSTFIGTVGKPEEAFGVAVDASGQACVAGYTTSAVYPTLNPFQTGLGAANTYAAVVTLLNSTGSALVYSTTLRGNSFDYANGVAIDGSGNLHVVGNTDNASFPVTNGSTFSGGGDDGFYAVLDQAGNEVFGTYIGGTSTDQCTGIVIDASGNANIVGTLQSNYAMTNPYQGARSGDKDVFVARYNSTQALVFSTYIGGSERDEGLAIGVDGNGDAWVTGYTYSDGLPAGQTAYPLVTPFQTATNSGKKVIVSRLHHAAGTTTLTYSSIYGGNGDEMGRGVGVDQDGVVTVAGTTLSSSLLLNTSLQDTLGGVFGVTGDAFLLRFNPGTNENWVLNSTYFGGSTTAPNVDDAALAACVTPTGDALFVGYARSANFPTANAAYSTNPGVLSGFATRLSFEEVELDPYWGHLTDAIAAGKDIIKIRSDFRYSIRSPGAFSTADPLLVTITAPGAGAISLDTGGPPTGAWKDKVVSGVTHKIWGGTDASGRTWRVDLDPVNETIEFTVSNFNFSTGIAVSPFKVGVSINWSGNKALHTSAFRNSGPTEFNTLKNNAVLRRP
;
A
#
# COMPACT_ATOMS: atom_id res chain seq x y z
N MET A 1 22.90 23.72 -7.03
CA MET A 1 23.41 22.35 -7.16
C MET A 1 22.66 21.54 -6.13
N ILE A 2 21.51 21.01 -6.55
CA ILE A 2 20.50 20.39 -5.68
C ILE A 2 20.56 18.90 -6.00
N ARG A 3 20.80 18.09 -4.97
CA ARG A 3 20.93 16.62 -5.04
C ARG A 3 19.63 15.99 -4.56
N THR A 4 19.12 15.07 -5.36
CA THR A 4 17.96 14.20 -5.11
C THR A 4 18.36 13.06 -4.15
N PRO A 5 17.50 12.61 -3.23
CA PRO A 5 17.78 11.43 -2.41
C PRO A 5 17.49 10.14 -3.20
N LEU A 6 18.52 9.32 -3.38
CA LEU A 6 18.44 7.93 -3.84
C LEU A 6 18.78 7.09 -2.61
N LYS A 7 17.82 6.38 -2.00
CA LYS A 7 18.15 5.44 -0.91
C LYS A 7 18.74 4.17 -1.55
N VAL A 8 20.01 3.89 -1.25
CA VAL A 8 20.96 2.99 -1.96
C VAL A 8 21.15 1.70 -1.15
N LEU A 9 20.81 0.50 -1.66
CA LEU A 9 21.59 -0.40 -2.54
C LEU A 9 23.05 -0.61 -2.09
N LEU A 10 23.42 -1.77 -1.54
CA LEU A 10 24.83 -2.14 -1.34
C LEU A 10 25.55 -2.23 -2.70
N VAL A 11 26.17 -1.15 -3.18
CA VAL A 11 26.96 -1.10 -4.43
C VAL A 11 28.44 -0.97 -4.09
N GLY A 12 29.22 -2.00 -4.39
CA GLY A 12 30.67 -1.85 -4.59
C GLY A 12 30.93 -1.22 -5.96
N ALA A 13 31.52 -0.02 -6.00
CA ALA A 13 31.97 0.61 -7.24
C ALA A 13 33.50 0.71 -7.27
N VAL A 14 34.12 0.09 -8.27
CA VAL A 14 35.53 0.34 -8.65
C VAL A 14 35.56 1.50 -9.65
N ALA A 15 36.39 2.50 -9.38
CA ALA A 15 36.52 3.70 -10.21
C ALA A 15 37.48 3.52 -11.41
N ALA A 16 37.01 4.04 -12.55
CA ALA A 16 37.72 4.64 -13.69
C ALA A 16 38.71 3.81 -14.55
N GLY A 17 38.37 3.65 -15.84
CA GLY A 17 39.31 3.24 -16.89
C GLY A 17 38.70 3.26 -18.30
N ALA A 18 38.84 4.40 -18.97
CA ALA A 18 38.75 4.72 -20.41
C ALA A 18 38.23 3.68 -21.44
N ALA A 19 37.32 4.15 -22.31
CA ALA A 19 36.95 3.55 -23.57
C ALA A 19 38.14 3.27 -24.50
N PHE A 20 38.14 2.12 -25.19
CA PHE A 20 38.69 1.99 -26.55
C PHE A 20 37.89 0.97 -27.36
N ALA A 21 37.31 1.46 -28.46
CA ALA A 21 36.82 0.66 -29.56
C ALA A 21 37.98 0.30 -30.49
N VAL A 22 37.98 -0.91 -31.07
CA VAL A 22 38.73 -1.21 -32.30
C VAL A 22 37.83 -2.00 -33.26
N ARG A 23 37.59 -1.42 -34.44
CA ARG A 23 37.04 -2.06 -35.65
C ARG A 23 38.19 -2.65 -36.49
N GLY A 24 37.93 -3.78 -37.17
CA GLY A 24 38.59 -4.13 -38.44
C GLY A 24 38.84 -5.61 -38.77
N THR A 25 37.85 -6.25 -39.43
CA THR A 25 37.85 -7.16 -40.64
C THR A 25 39.12 -7.90 -41.14
N PRO A 26 39.05 -8.86 -42.11
CA PRO A 26 38.21 -10.07 -42.31
C PRO A 26 39.04 -11.36 -42.63
N SER A 27 38.39 -12.52 -42.78
CA SER A 27 38.94 -13.88 -43.06
C SER A 27 39.82 -14.04 -44.32
N PRO A 28 40.54 -15.18 -44.50
CA PRO A 28 39.96 -16.29 -45.29
C PRO A 28 40.37 -17.76 -44.91
N THR A 29 39.43 -18.70 -45.16
CA THR A 29 39.49 -20.12 -45.68
C THR A 29 40.74 -21.00 -45.48
N LEU A 30 40.74 -22.34 -45.40
CA LEU A 30 39.82 -23.49 -45.57
C LEU A 30 40.66 -24.74 -45.16
N ALA A 31 40.10 -25.75 -44.48
CA ALA A 31 40.43 -27.18 -44.69
C ALA A 31 39.55 -28.10 -43.82
N SER A 32 38.98 -29.09 -44.49
CA SER A 32 38.04 -30.12 -44.02
C SER A 32 38.67 -31.24 -43.18
N ALA A 33 37.93 -31.77 -42.20
CA ALA A 33 38.16 -33.08 -41.59
C ALA A 33 36.82 -33.86 -41.42
N PRO A 34 36.83 -35.21 -41.45
CA PRO A 34 35.64 -36.04 -41.67
C PRO A 34 34.88 -36.44 -40.39
N GLU A 35 33.65 -36.89 -40.60
CA GLU A 35 32.64 -37.34 -39.62
C GLU A 35 33.13 -38.31 -38.55
N GLY A 36 32.71 -38.09 -37.29
CA GLY A 36 32.84 -39.08 -36.23
C GLY A 36 32.78 -38.57 -34.78
N ALA A 37 31.90 -37.64 -34.42
CA ALA A 37 31.56 -37.33 -33.02
C ALA A 37 30.23 -36.53 -32.94
N PRO A 38 29.38 -36.72 -31.91
CA PRO A 38 28.13 -35.97 -31.78
C PRO A 38 28.42 -34.46 -31.68
N ALA A 39 27.68 -33.67 -32.46
CA ALA A 39 27.85 -32.22 -32.56
C ALA A 39 27.69 -31.55 -31.19
N ALA A 40 28.70 -30.79 -30.79
CA ALA A 40 28.60 -29.81 -29.72
C ALA A 40 27.46 -28.82 -30.03
N ALA A 41 26.65 -28.50 -29.02
CA ALA A 41 25.63 -27.46 -29.11
C ALA A 41 26.24 -26.17 -29.69
N PRO A 42 25.54 -25.46 -30.59
CA PRO A 42 26.03 -24.18 -31.09
C PRO A 42 26.24 -23.25 -29.90
N ALA A 43 27.40 -22.59 -29.86
CA ALA A 43 27.69 -21.55 -28.87
C ALA A 43 26.56 -20.53 -28.92
N GLY A 44 25.68 -20.59 -27.92
CA GLY A 44 24.57 -19.67 -27.78
C GLY A 44 25.09 -18.25 -27.78
N SER A 45 24.42 -17.38 -28.53
CA SER A 45 24.51 -15.94 -28.33
C SER A 45 24.39 -15.64 -26.83
N PRO A 46 25.15 -14.67 -26.28
CA PRO A 46 25.15 -14.43 -24.84
C PRO A 46 23.72 -14.16 -24.39
N VAL A 47 23.18 -15.08 -23.59
CA VAL A 47 21.93 -14.92 -22.87
C VAL A 47 22.11 -13.62 -22.08
N GLY A 48 21.27 -12.62 -22.35
CA GLY A 48 21.25 -11.38 -21.58
C GLY A 48 21.18 -11.72 -20.11
N ASN A 49 22.02 -11.08 -19.29
CA ASN A 49 22.15 -11.35 -17.85
C ASN A 49 20.77 -11.52 -17.20
N VAL A 50 20.36 -12.78 -16.96
CA VAL A 50 19.22 -13.09 -16.11
C VAL A 50 19.64 -12.69 -14.71
N ALA A 51 19.02 -11.65 -14.16
CA ALA A 51 19.19 -11.30 -12.76
C ALA A 51 18.53 -12.42 -11.95
N ILE A 52 19.32 -13.23 -11.26
CA ILE A 52 18.79 -14.19 -10.30
C ILE A 52 18.39 -13.37 -9.07
N PRO A 53 17.12 -13.40 -8.64
CA PRO A 53 16.70 -12.72 -7.43
C PRO A 53 17.47 -13.29 -6.23
N LEU A 54 17.83 -12.41 -5.29
CA LEU A 54 18.40 -12.82 -4.03
C LEU A 54 17.38 -13.70 -3.30
N VAL A 55 17.84 -14.82 -2.77
CA VAL A 55 17.04 -15.76 -1.98
C VAL A 55 17.90 -16.23 -0.80
N PHE A 56 17.25 -16.67 0.27
CA PHE A 56 17.94 -17.31 1.38
C PHE A 56 18.01 -18.82 1.15
N GLU A 57 19.22 -19.35 1.11
CA GLU A 57 19.49 -20.77 0.93
C GLU A 57 19.87 -21.41 2.26
N GLU A 58 19.14 -22.43 2.67
CA GLU A 58 19.43 -23.19 3.90
C GLU A 58 20.83 -23.84 3.81
N ASN A 59 21.68 -23.67 4.82
CA ASN A 59 22.96 -24.35 4.85
C ASN A 59 22.80 -25.85 5.14
N ARG A 60 23.12 -26.68 4.14
CA ARG A 60 23.14 -28.15 4.18
C ARG A 60 24.55 -28.72 4.02
N GLY A 61 25.58 -27.91 4.30
CA GLY A 61 26.99 -28.29 4.19
C GLY A 61 27.73 -27.60 3.04
N GLN A 62 27.08 -26.70 2.29
CA GLN A 62 27.74 -25.88 1.26
C GLN A 62 28.56 -24.72 1.82
N ALA A 63 28.44 -24.43 3.11
CA ALA A 63 29.18 -23.39 3.82
C ALA A 63 29.60 -23.88 5.22
N GLY A 64 30.50 -23.15 5.87
CA GLY A 64 31.00 -23.53 7.19
C GLY A 64 29.90 -23.66 8.25
N ASP A 65 30.14 -24.47 9.28
CA ASP A 65 29.14 -24.89 10.28
C ASP A 65 28.47 -23.74 11.05
N ALA A 66 29.10 -22.56 11.10
CA ALA A 66 28.53 -21.38 11.74
C ALA A 66 27.42 -20.71 10.92
N VAL A 67 27.37 -20.97 9.60
CA VAL A 67 26.40 -20.37 8.68
C VAL A 67 25.08 -21.13 8.75
N GLN A 68 23.98 -20.42 8.96
CA GLN A 68 22.62 -20.98 8.94
C GLN A 68 21.99 -20.82 7.56
N PHE A 69 22.14 -19.64 6.95
CA PHE A 69 21.63 -19.32 5.62
C PHE A 69 22.67 -18.56 4.79
N LEU A 70 22.56 -18.69 3.47
CA LEU A 70 23.36 -17.93 2.51
C LEU A 70 22.44 -17.09 1.62
N ALA A 71 22.90 -15.90 1.26
CA ALA A 71 22.26 -15.07 0.25
C ALA A 71 23.29 -14.54 -0.75
N ARG A 72 22.91 -14.43 -2.03
CA ARG A 72 23.81 -13.99 -3.10
C ARG A 72 23.27 -12.74 -3.77
N GLY A 73 23.94 -11.61 -3.50
CA GLY A 73 23.68 -10.35 -4.16
C GLY A 73 24.53 -10.16 -5.41
N LYS A 74 24.23 -9.11 -6.19
CA LYS A 74 24.93 -8.81 -7.44
C LYS A 74 26.44 -8.57 -7.28
N ALA A 75 26.86 -8.07 -6.12
CA ALA A 75 28.24 -7.69 -5.83
C ALA A 75 28.79 -8.29 -4.53
N TYR A 76 28.04 -9.17 -3.86
CA TYR A 76 28.45 -9.76 -2.59
C TYR A 76 27.81 -11.14 -2.37
N THR A 77 28.44 -11.95 -1.53
CA THR A 77 27.79 -13.08 -0.87
C THR A 77 27.61 -12.75 0.60
N ALA A 78 26.42 -12.95 1.14
CA ALA A 78 26.11 -12.79 2.55
C ALA A 78 25.99 -14.18 3.20
N LEU A 79 26.74 -14.39 4.28
CA LEU A 79 26.69 -15.58 5.11
C LEU A 79 26.04 -15.20 6.44
N LEU A 80 24.86 -15.74 6.72
CA LEU A 80 24.10 -15.42 7.92
C LEU A 80 24.44 -16.44 9.01
N GLU A 81 25.11 -15.97 10.05
CA GLU A 81 25.71 -16.77 11.13
C GLU A 81 24.91 -16.67 12.45
N GLY A 82 23.71 -16.09 12.42
CA GLY A 82 22.90 -15.75 13.60
C GLY A 82 22.96 -14.26 13.88
N ASP A 83 23.73 -13.85 14.90
CA ASP A 83 23.92 -12.44 15.28
C ASP A 83 24.86 -11.66 14.35
N ARG A 84 25.36 -12.32 13.29
CA ARG A 84 26.32 -11.76 12.34
C ARG A 84 25.97 -12.13 10.91
N VAL A 85 26.21 -11.18 10.02
CA VAL A 85 26.20 -11.36 8.56
C VAL A 85 27.58 -11.04 8.03
N SER A 86 28.26 -12.04 7.44
CA SER A 86 29.54 -11.84 6.78
C SER A 86 29.32 -11.56 5.29
N PHE A 87 29.72 -10.36 4.84
CA PHE A 87 29.69 -9.97 3.43
C PHE A 87 31.04 -10.19 2.77
N THR A 88 31.08 -11.01 1.73
CA THR A 88 32.27 -11.18 0.88
C THR A 88 32.17 -10.31 -0.37
N LEU A 89 33.10 -9.37 -0.52
CA LEU A 89 33.15 -8.37 -1.60
C LEU A 89 34.33 -8.68 -2.54
N PRO A 90 34.14 -8.72 -3.87
CA PRO A 90 35.25 -8.85 -4.82
C PRO A 90 36.10 -7.57 -4.86
N VAL A 91 37.43 -7.71 -4.86
CA VAL A 91 38.37 -6.57 -4.84
C VAL A 91 39.57 -6.77 -5.77
N ASP A 92 40.03 -5.68 -6.41
CA ASP A 92 41.20 -5.70 -7.31
C ASP A 92 42.53 -5.35 -6.61
N ALA A 93 42.50 -4.99 -5.32
CA ALA A 93 43.62 -4.37 -4.62
C ALA A 93 44.67 -5.36 -4.08
N ALA A 94 45.90 -4.87 -3.85
CA ALA A 94 46.96 -5.58 -3.14
C ALA A 94 46.73 -5.52 -1.62
N GLY A 95 46.32 -6.65 -1.02
CA GLY A 95 45.96 -6.75 0.41
C GLY A 95 44.73 -7.62 0.70
N ALA A 96 44.03 -8.06 -0.33
CA ALA A 96 42.87 -8.95 -0.25
C ALA A 96 43.26 -10.41 0.04
N GLU A 97 42.36 -11.16 0.68
CA GLU A 97 42.54 -12.61 0.84
C GLU A 97 42.48 -13.30 -0.52
N LEU A 98 43.38 -14.25 -0.72
CA LEU A 98 43.53 -15.03 -1.96
C LEU A 98 42.80 -16.35 -1.81
N GLU A 99 41.65 -16.48 -2.46
CA GLU A 99 41.00 -17.78 -2.62
C GLU A 99 41.60 -18.48 -3.86
N LYS A 100 42.28 -19.61 -3.63
CA LYS A 100 42.83 -20.44 -4.71
C LYS A 100 41.79 -21.46 -5.16
N VAL A 101 40.99 -21.08 -6.14
CA VAL A 101 40.16 -22.04 -6.90
C VAL A 101 41.00 -22.60 -8.06
N PRO A 102 40.94 -23.92 -8.37
CA PRO A 102 41.65 -24.47 -9.52
C PRO A 102 41.27 -23.72 -10.82
N GLY A 103 42.23 -22.97 -11.37
CA GLY A 103 42.07 -22.24 -12.64
C GLY A 103 41.65 -20.77 -12.55
N ARG A 104 41.38 -20.20 -11.36
CA ARG A 104 41.15 -18.75 -11.17
C ARG A 104 41.64 -18.28 -9.79
N GLU A 105 42.48 -17.24 -9.76
CA GLU A 105 42.76 -16.48 -8.53
C GLU A 105 41.70 -15.39 -8.38
N ARG A 106 40.98 -15.38 -7.26
CA ARG A 106 40.04 -14.30 -6.92
C ARG A 106 40.42 -13.69 -5.57
N ARG A 107 40.34 -12.36 -5.52
CA ARG A 107 40.68 -11.53 -4.37
C ARG A 107 39.39 -11.00 -3.76
N TYR A 108 39.25 -11.16 -2.46
CA TYR A 108 38.06 -10.75 -1.73
C TYR A 108 38.40 -9.97 -0.45
N ALA A 109 37.49 -9.09 -0.06
CA ALA A 109 37.45 -8.47 1.27
C ALA A 109 36.19 -8.93 1.99
N THR A 110 36.32 -9.27 3.28
CA THR A 110 35.19 -9.66 4.12
C THR A 110 34.87 -8.53 5.09
N VAL A 111 33.61 -8.13 5.14
CA VAL A 111 33.08 -7.18 6.14
C VAL A 111 31.95 -7.87 6.89
N GLY A 112 32.07 -7.98 8.22
CA GLY A 112 31.07 -8.61 9.06
C GLY A 112 30.16 -7.57 9.69
N MET A 113 28.86 -7.61 9.41
CA MET A 113 27.87 -6.84 10.15
C MET A 113 27.38 -7.66 11.34
N ARG A 114 27.54 -7.16 12.56
CA ARG A 114 27.13 -7.82 13.80
C ARG A 114 26.06 -7.00 14.50
N PHE A 115 25.01 -7.65 14.94
CA PHE A 115 23.94 -7.08 15.77
C PHE A 115 24.43 -7.02 17.23
N VAL A 116 24.83 -5.84 17.68
CA VAL A 116 25.52 -5.67 18.96
C VAL A 116 24.54 -5.91 20.12
N GLY A 117 24.89 -6.83 21.00
CA GLY A 117 24.06 -7.19 22.16
C GLY A 117 22.96 -8.19 21.85
N ALA A 118 22.79 -8.60 20.59
CA ALA A 118 21.90 -9.70 20.24
C ALA A 118 22.41 -11.01 20.85
N ARG A 119 21.50 -11.97 21.02
CA ARG A 119 21.84 -13.31 21.48
C ARG A 119 22.84 -13.98 20.55
N SER A 120 23.95 -14.48 21.09
CA SER A 120 24.97 -15.17 20.28
C SER A 120 24.57 -16.56 19.81
N ASP A 121 23.46 -17.11 20.33
CA ASP A 121 22.86 -18.37 19.90
C ASP A 121 21.64 -18.17 18.99
N LEU A 122 21.51 -16.98 18.38
CA LEU A 122 20.38 -16.61 17.53
C LEU A 122 20.12 -17.68 16.45
N ARG A 123 18.89 -18.17 16.39
CA ARG A 123 18.44 -19.10 15.36
C ARG A 123 17.58 -18.36 14.36
N LEU A 124 17.93 -18.51 13.09
CA LEU A 124 17.17 -17.96 11.99
C LEU A 124 16.13 -18.99 11.59
N GLU A 125 14.86 -18.63 11.73
CA GLU A 125 13.74 -19.42 11.28
C GLU A 125 13.42 -19.02 9.84
N ALA A 126 13.25 -20.03 8.99
CA ALA A 126 12.90 -19.80 7.60
C ALA A 126 11.40 -19.51 7.48
N GLY A 127 11.04 -18.41 6.84
CA GLY A 127 9.65 -18.08 6.59
C GLY A 127 9.14 -18.68 5.29
N THR A 128 8.75 -17.84 4.33
CA THR A 128 8.06 -18.33 3.13
C THR A 128 9.00 -19.11 2.21
N ALA A 129 8.71 -20.40 2.03
CA ALA A 129 9.43 -21.27 1.11
C ALA A 129 9.11 -20.92 -0.35
N LEU A 130 10.15 -20.85 -1.18
CA LEU A 130 10.05 -20.61 -2.62
C LEU A 130 10.09 -21.93 -3.40
N GLU A 131 9.56 -21.94 -4.62
CA GLU A 131 9.58 -23.14 -5.48
C GLU A 131 10.98 -23.48 -6.00
N GLY A 132 11.86 -22.48 -6.11
CA GLY A 132 13.24 -22.63 -6.54
C GLY A 132 14.05 -23.60 -5.66
N ARG A 133 15.01 -24.30 -6.26
CA ARG A 133 15.98 -25.15 -5.55
C ARG A 133 17.38 -24.90 -6.07
N VAL A 134 18.37 -24.96 -5.19
CA VAL A 134 19.78 -24.76 -5.53
C VAL A 134 20.55 -26.08 -5.40
N ASN A 135 21.48 -26.30 -6.34
CA ASN A 135 22.34 -27.48 -6.37
C ASN A 135 23.81 -27.07 -6.45
N TYR A 136 24.65 -27.70 -5.63
CA TYR A 136 26.10 -27.55 -5.59
C TYR A 136 26.73 -28.87 -6.05
N LEU A 137 27.20 -28.88 -7.30
CA LEU A 137 27.85 -30.04 -7.91
C LEU A 137 29.36 -29.76 -8.01
N LEU A 138 30.03 -29.74 -6.85
CA LEU A 138 31.46 -29.42 -6.74
C LEU A 138 32.30 -30.69 -6.70
N GLY A 139 33.34 -30.76 -7.53
CA GLY A 139 34.22 -31.93 -7.61
C GLY A 139 33.73 -32.99 -8.61
N ASN A 140 34.42 -34.13 -8.64
CA ASN A 140 34.10 -35.26 -9.52
C ASN A 140 33.41 -36.42 -8.77
N ASP A 141 33.35 -36.38 -7.43
CA ASP A 141 32.67 -37.38 -6.62
C ASP A 141 31.23 -36.94 -6.34
N PRO A 142 30.20 -37.68 -6.82
CA PRO A 142 28.81 -37.36 -6.52
C PRO A 142 28.46 -37.33 -5.03
N ALA A 143 29.28 -37.94 -4.16
CA ALA A 143 29.11 -37.86 -2.70
C ALA A 143 29.39 -36.46 -2.15
N ASP A 144 30.16 -35.64 -2.86
CA ASP A 144 30.47 -34.25 -2.48
C ASP A 144 29.40 -33.25 -3.00
N HIS A 145 28.39 -33.74 -3.71
CA HIS A 145 27.32 -32.90 -4.26
C HIS A 145 26.21 -32.63 -3.23
N VAL A 146 25.82 -31.37 -3.08
CA VAL A 146 24.65 -30.95 -2.28
C VAL A 146 23.53 -30.58 -3.24
N VAL A 147 22.44 -31.35 -3.25
CA VAL A 147 21.32 -31.15 -4.19
C VAL A 147 20.01 -30.83 -3.48
N GLY A 148 19.13 -30.09 -4.15
CA GLY A 148 17.78 -29.79 -3.67
C GLY A 148 17.74 -28.88 -2.45
N VAL A 149 18.68 -27.93 -2.33
CA VAL A 149 18.68 -26.94 -1.25
C VAL A 149 17.42 -26.07 -1.38
N PRO A 150 16.55 -26.00 -0.36
CA PRO A 150 15.37 -25.14 -0.37
C PRO A 150 15.77 -23.67 -0.26
N THR A 151 14.92 -22.81 -0.82
CA THR A 151 15.12 -21.36 -0.81
C THR A 151 13.93 -20.66 -0.19
N PHE A 152 14.17 -19.51 0.45
CA PHE A 152 13.17 -18.74 1.19
C PHE A 152 13.25 -17.25 0.85
N SER A 153 12.14 -16.53 0.95
CA SER A 153 12.10 -15.07 0.75
C SER A 153 12.45 -14.27 1.99
N ASP A 154 12.30 -14.86 3.16
CA ASP A 154 12.41 -14.17 4.44
C ASP A 154 12.90 -15.11 5.54
N LEU A 155 13.56 -14.51 6.52
CA LEU A 155 14.05 -15.17 7.73
C LEU A 155 13.63 -14.33 8.94
N ARG A 156 13.30 -15.00 10.05
CA ARG A 156 12.96 -14.34 11.32
C ARG A 156 13.81 -14.89 12.45
N ALA A 157 14.13 -14.04 13.41
CA ALA A 157 14.69 -14.41 14.68
C ALA A 157 13.91 -13.71 15.78
N GLU A 158 13.14 -14.49 16.54
CA GLU A 158 12.43 -13.99 17.72
C GLU A 158 13.38 -13.75 18.89
N GLU A 159 13.09 -12.75 19.70
CA GLU A 159 13.85 -12.43 20.92
C GLU A 159 15.35 -12.29 20.64
N ALA A 160 15.69 -11.64 19.52
CA ALA A 160 17.07 -11.33 19.15
C ALA A 160 17.77 -10.50 20.22
N TRP A 161 17.02 -9.57 20.82
CA TRP A 161 17.26 -9.03 22.15
C TRP A 161 16.01 -9.29 23.01
N PRO A 162 16.08 -9.13 24.35
CA PRO A 162 14.89 -9.23 25.19
C PRO A 162 13.75 -8.31 24.71
N GLY A 163 12.69 -8.91 24.17
CA GLY A 163 11.53 -8.23 23.60
C GLY A 163 11.78 -7.53 22.26
N ILE A 164 12.80 -7.90 21.49
CA ILE A 164 13.06 -7.35 20.15
C ILE A 164 13.26 -8.48 19.15
N ASP A 165 12.44 -8.49 18.11
CA ASP A 165 12.54 -9.42 16.99
C ASP A 165 13.33 -8.80 15.84
N LEU A 166 13.97 -9.66 15.06
CA LEU A 166 14.74 -9.30 13.87
C LEU A 166 14.27 -10.13 12.69
N SER A 167 13.97 -9.47 11.57
CA SER A 167 13.59 -10.14 10.33
C SER A 167 14.48 -9.70 9.18
N TRP A 168 14.73 -10.61 8.23
CA TRP A 168 15.39 -10.33 6.96
C TRP A 168 14.45 -10.62 5.81
N ASN A 169 14.46 -9.74 4.82
CA ASN A 169 13.72 -9.91 3.58
C ASN A 169 14.67 -9.87 2.38
N ALA A 170 14.42 -10.77 1.42
CA ALA A 170 15.23 -10.93 0.24
C ALA A 170 14.94 -9.85 -0.84
N ALA A 171 15.31 -8.59 -0.52
CA ALA A 171 15.45 -7.31 -1.27
C ALA A 171 15.65 -7.29 -2.81
N GLY A 172 15.15 -8.21 -3.62
CA GLY A 172 15.31 -8.21 -5.08
C GLY A 172 16.72 -8.67 -5.48
N SER A 173 17.71 -7.79 -5.48
CA SER A 173 19.14 -8.17 -5.54
C SER A 173 19.94 -7.76 -4.30
N ALA A 174 19.25 -7.15 -3.34
CA ALA A 174 19.76 -6.73 -2.05
C ALA A 174 19.09 -7.56 -0.93
N MET A 175 19.55 -7.35 0.30
CA MET A 175 18.98 -7.94 1.50
C MET A 175 18.63 -6.78 2.42
N GLU A 176 17.42 -6.78 2.97
CA GLU A 176 16.95 -5.80 3.95
C GLU A 176 16.66 -6.49 5.28
N TYR A 177 16.73 -5.74 6.38
CA TYR A 177 16.35 -6.22 7.69
C TYR A 177 15.51 -5.17 8.42
N ALA A 178 14.65 -5.63 9.32
CA ALA A 178 13.75 -4.80 10.10
C ALA A 178 13.74 -5.25 11.56
N PHE A 179 13.38 -4.34 12.47
CA PHE A 179 13.21 -4.65 13.89
C PHE A 179 11.77 -4.40 14.32
N GLU A 180 11.28 -5.30 15.17
CA GLU A 180 10.07 -5.08 15.96
C GLU A 180 10.44 -5.04 17.43
N VAL A 181 10.30 -3.86 18.05
CA VAL A 181 10.57 -3.63 19.48
C VAL A 181 9.24 -3.75 20.23
N ALA A 182 9.09 -4.79 21.06
CA ALA A 182 7.87 -5.03 21.83
C ALA A 182 7.64 -3.94 22.91
N PRO A 183 6.39 -3.78 23.39
CA PRO A 183 6.08 -2.89 24.51
C PRO A 183 7.00 -3.12 25.73
N GLY A 184 7.67 -2.07 26.17
CA GLY A 184 8.57 -2.09 27.31
C GLY A 184 9.96 -2.66 27.05
N ALA A 185 10.25 -3.14 25.83
CA ALA A 185 11.59 -3.54 25.44
C ALA A 185 12.53 -2.33 25.30
N ASP A 186 13.82 -2.56 25.53
CA ASP A 186 14.82 -1.49 25.49
C ASP A 186 15.27 -1.19 24.05
N ALA A 187 14.58 -0.26 23.38
CA ALA A 187 14.94 0.22 22.06
C ALA A 187 16.38 0.76 21.96
N GLY A 188 16.98 1.19 23.08
CA GLY A 188 18.37 1.64 23.13
C GLY A 188 19.40 0.53 22.88
N ALA A 189 18.96 -0.74 22.89
CA ALA A 189 19.80 -1.89 22.59
C ALA A 189 20.11 -2.04 21.09
N LEU A 190 19.35 -1.36 20.20
CA LEU A 190 19.54 -1.46 18.75
C LEU A 190 20.87 -0.84 18.31
N ALA A 191 21.83 -1.71 18.00
CA ALA A 191 23.15 -1.32 17.55
C ALA A 191 23.75 -2.35 16.60
N VAL A 192 24.55 -1.85 15.66
CA VAL A 192 25.23 -2.64 14.64
C VAL A 192 26.72 -2.31 14.64
N ALA A 193 27.55 -3.30 14.33
CA ALA A 193 28.99 -3.13 14.17
C ALA A 193 29.46 -3.75 12.86
N PHE A 194 30.39 -3.09 12.18
CA PHE A 194 30.94 -3.52 10.90
C PHE A 194 32.40 -3.95 11.07
N ASP A 195 32.61 -5.19 11.47
CA ASP A 195 33.93 -5.80 11.59
C ASP A 195 34.65 -5.80 10.24
N GLY A 196 35.89 -5.30 10.20
CA GLY A 196 36.66 -5.17 8.96
C GLY A 196 36.42 -3.86 8.19
N SER A 197 35.56 -2.96 8.69
CA SER A 197 35.45 -1.60 8.14
C SER A 197 36.70 -0.77 8.43
N LEU A 198 37.02 0.16 7.52
CA LEU A 198 38.06 1.18 7.69
C LEU A 198 37.55 2.42 8.44
N GLY A 199 36.23 2.63 8.47
CA GLY A 199 35.58 3.74 9.16
C GLY A 199 34.08 3.79 8.87
N LEU A 200 33.35 4.50 9.73
CA LEU A 200 31.93 4.80 9.58
C LEU A 200 31.68 6.31 9.59
N ALA A 201 30.70 6.78 8.81
CA ALA A 201 30.24 8.16 8.85
C ALA A 201 28.73 8.23 8.60
N VAL A 202 28.03 9.09 9.33
CA VAL A 202 26.64 9.48 8.98
C VAL A 202 26.74 10.64 8.00
N GLU A 203 26.12 10.48 6.83
CA GLU A 203 26.08 11.47 5.75
C GLU A 203 24.96 12.51 6.01
N GLU A 204 24.91 13.58 5.23
CA GLU A 204 23.97 14.71 5.44
C GLU A 204 22.49 14.31 5.28
N ASP A 205 22.22 13.24 4.52
CA ASP A 205 20.90 12.63 4.33
C ASP A 205 20.53 11.61 5.42
N GLY A 206 21.41 11.38 6.39
CA GLY A 206 21.20 10.45 7.50
C GLY A 206 21.65 9.01 7.22
N ASP A 207 22.14 8.72 6.00
CA ASP A 207 22.65 7.40 5.65
C ASP A 207 23.98 7.12 6.36
N LEU A 208 24.24 5.85 6.68
CA LEU A 208 25.51 5.40 7.26
C LEU A 208 26.43 4.86 6.17
N ARG A 209 27.53 5.58 5.89
CA ARG A 209 28.63 5.11 5.05
C ARG A 209 29.55 4.19 5.85
N ILE A 210 29.88 3.04 5.27
CA ILE A 210 30.81 2.03 5.81
C ILE A 210 31.99 1.89 4.87
N GLU A 211 33.15 2.43 5.24
CA GLU A 211 34.37 2.29 4.44
C GLU A 211 34.95 0.88 4.56
N THR A 212 35.39 0.30 3.44
CA THR A 212 35.95 -1.06 3.38
C THR A 212 37.20 -1.08 2.49
N PRO A 213 38.04 -2.12 2.58
CA PRO A 213 39.16 -2.30 1.65
C PRO A 213 38.74 -2.41 0.16
N GLY A 214 37.46 -2.71 -0.12
CA GLY A 214 36.90 -2.86 -1.46
C GLY A 214 36.12 -1.65 -1.99
N GLY A 215 36.17 -0.51 -1.30
CA GLY A 215 35.27 0.64 -1.52
C GLY A 215 34.41 0.89 -0.30
N TRP A 216 33.36 1.71 -0.39
CA TRP A 216 32.41 1.89 0.72
C TRP A 216 31.10 1.17 0.43
N LEU A 217 30.41 0.78 1.50
CA LEU A 217 29.01 0.37 1.51
C LEU A 217 28.18 1.52 2.09
N THR A 218 26.90 1.58 1.73
CA THR A 218 25.95 2.53 2.32
C THR A 218 24.82 1.76 2.96
N HIS A 219 24.38 2.22 4.12
CA HIS A 219 23.19 1.78 4.81
C HIS A 219 22.21 2.95 4.91
N GLY A 220 20.99 2.79 4.41
CA GLY A 220 19.98 3.86 4.42
C GLY A 220 19.58 4.28 5.84
N ALA A 221 19.28 5.56 6.03
CA ALA A 221 18.79 6.11 7.29
C ALA A 221 17.55 5.36 7.81
N PRO A 222 17.47 5.05 9.12
CA PRO A 222 16.39 4.24 9.66
C PRO A 222 15.06 5.01 9.70
N VAL A 223 13.94 4.31 9.56
CA VAL A 223 12.57 4.86 9.64
C VAL A 223 11.78 4.11 10.70
N ALA A 224 11.16 4.80 11.65
CA ALA A 224 10.42 4.13 12.73
C ALA A 224 9.00 4.68 12.94
N TRP A 225 8.12 3.87 13.53
CA TRP A 225 6.75 4.25 13.89
C TRP A 225 6.14 3.35 14.99
N GLN A 226 5.08 3.83 15.65
CA GLN A 226 4.23 3.07 16.58
C GLN A 226 2.78 3.03 16.13
N VAL A 227 2.01 2.02 16.51
CA VAL A 227 0.55 2.08 16.39
C VAL A 227 -0.04 2.76 17.62
N VAL A 228 -0.67 3.92 17.46
CA VAL A 228 -1.42 4.62 18.53
C VAL A 228 -2.86 4.75 18.08
N ASP A 229 -3.79 4.13 18.82
CA ASP A 229 -5.23 4.16 18.54
C ASP A 229 -5.60 3.71 17.11
N GLY A 230 -4.89 2.70 16.61
CA GLY A 230 -5.06 2.16 15.25
C GLY A 230 -4.37 2.96 14.13
N ALA A 231 -3.66 4.05 14.45
CA ALA A 231 -2.92 4.85 13.47
C ALA A 231 -1.40 4.71 13.65
N ARG A 232 -0.65 4.68 12.53
CA ARG A 232 0.82 4.74 12.57
C ARG A 232 1.27 6.17 12.93
N VAL A 233 1.98 6.31 14.04
CA VAL A 233 2.61 7.55 14.51
C VAL A 233 4.11 7.45 14.27
N PRO A 234 4.70 8.32 13.44
CA PRO A 234 6.14 8.32 13.20
C PRO A 234 6.94 8.48 14.50
N VAL A 235 8.04 7.73 14.59
CA VAL A 235 9.08 7.88 15.61
C VAL A 235 10.34 8.32 14.87
N GLU A 236 10.92 9.44 15.29
CA GLU A 236 12.19 9.91 14.74
C GLU A 236 13.25 8.81 14.90
N ALA A 237 14.00 8.49 13.85
CA ALA A 237 15.04 7.48 13.89
C ALA A 237 16.30 7.99 13.19
N SER A 238 17.48 7.68 13.73
CA SER A 238 18.76 8.11 13.15
C SER A 238 19.91 7.18 13.52
N PHE A 239 20.98 7.19 12.74
CA PHE A 239 22.23 6.56 13.14
C PHE A 239 23.07 7.48 14.02
N ALA A 240 23.75 6.90 14.99
CA ALA A 240 24.85 7.54 15.70
C ALA A 240 26.07 6.62 15.73
N VAL A 241 27.18 7.08 15.15
CA VAL A 241 28.46 6.33 15.18
C VAL A 241 28.98 6.29 16.61
N THR A 242 29.15 5.09 17.15
CA THR A 242 29.58 4.83 18.54
C THR A 242 31.05 4.42 18.67
N GLY A 243 31.77 4.34 17.55
CA GLY A 243 33.20 4.03 17.49
C GLY A 243 33.72 3.92 16.06
N ALA A 244 34.93 3.37 15.88
CA ALA A 244 35.52 3.23 14.54
C ALA A 244 34.74 2.28 13.61
N SER A 245 33.97 1.35 14.19
CA SER A 245 33.20 0.34 13.46
C SER A 245 31.79 0.11 14.02
N GLY A 246 31.30 0.92 14.96
CA GLY A 246 29.99 0.74 15.59
C GLY A 246 29.03 1.89 15.28
N ALA A 247 27.74 1.59 15.11
CA ALA A 247 26.66 2.55 15.02
C ALA A 247 25.45 2.08 15.84
N SER A 248 24.83 2.99 16.58
CA SER A 248 23.54 2.79 17.24
C SER A 248 22.40 3.33 16.38
N ILE A 249 21.24 2.71 16.48
CA ILE A 249 19.98 3.24 15.95
C ILE A 249 19.29 3.97 17.09
N LEU A 250 19.23 5.29 16.99
CA LEU A 250 18.59 6.14 17.98
C LEU A 250 17.14 6.36 17.60
N LEU A 251 16.24 6.05 18.52
CA LEU A 251 14.82 6.39 18.40
C LEU A 251 14.50 7.64 19.23
N GLY A 252 13.72 8.54 18.66
CA GLY A 252 13.20 9.73 19.31
C GLY A 252 12.13 9.41 20.35
N ALA A 253 11.48 10.45 20.87
CA ALA A 253 10.45 10.29 21.89
C ALA A 253 9.27 9.45 21.37
N HIS A 254 8.95 8.37 22.08
CA HIS A 254 7.87 7.43 21.75
C HIS A 254 7.21 6.90 23.03
N ASP A 255 6.05 6.26 22.92
CA ASP A 255 5.36 5.62 24.04
C ASP A 255 5.89 4.21 24.29
N GLY A 256 6.74 4.03 25.29
CA GLY A 256 7.30 2.73 25.64
C GLY A 256 6.28 1.66 26.05
N ALA A 257 4.98 1.99 26.20
CA ALA A 257 3.93 0.99 26.40
C ALA A 257 3.41 0.37 25.09
N ARG A 258 4.01 0.71 23.95
CA ARG A 258 3.60 0.24 22.62
C ARG A 258 4.79 -0.25 21.82
N ALA A 259 4.53 -1.15 20.86
CA ALA A 259 5.55 -1.65 19.97
C ALA A 259 6.11 -0.51 19.09
N VAL A 260 7.38 -0.62 18.69
CA VAL A 260 8.02 0.27 17.71
C VAL A 260 8.55 -0.59 16.56
N PHE A 261 8.18 -0.23 15.34
CA PHE A 261 8.68 -0.87 14.12
C PHE A 261 9.76 0.02 13.53
N VAL A 262 10.89 -0.58 13.15
CA VAL A 262 12.02 0.12 12.56
C VAL A 262 12.36 -0.54 11.23
N ASP A 263 12.42 0.29 10.18
CA ASP A 263 12.70 -0.04 8.78
C ASP A 263 11.66 -0.96 8.11
N PRO A 264 10.40 -0.50 7.91
CA PRO A 264 9.38 -1.29 7.20
C PRO A 264 9.73 -1.52 5.72
N THR A 265 9.50 -2.73 5.22
CA THR A 265 9.96 -3.20 3.90
C THR A 265 8.88 -3.21 2.81
N ILE A 266 9.20 -2.78 1.58
CA ILE A 266 8.39 -3.00 0.37
C ILE A 266 8.38 -4.51 0.07
N THR A 267 7.23 -5.20 0.07
CA THR A 267 7.19 -6.65 -0.20
C THR A 267 7.66 -6.98 -1.61
N TYR A 268 7.17 -6.25 -2.63
CA TYR A 268 7.82 -6.16 -3.94
C TYR A 268 7.37 -4.96 -4.76
N SER A 269 8.24 -4.55 -5.67
CA SER A 269 8.01 -3.59 -6.74
C SER A 269 8.93 -3.97 -7.91
N THR A 270 8.33 -4.39 -9.02
CA THR A 270 9.07 -4.87 -10.19
C THR A 270 8.49 -4.32 -11.48
N TYR A 271 9.34 -4.11 -12.49
CA TYR A 271 8.87 -3.91 -13.84
C TYR A 271 8.38 -5.24 -14.43
N LEU A 272 7.26 -5.19 -15.13
CA LEU A 272 6.71 -6.25 -15.97
C LEU A 272 6.53 -5.68 -17.37
N GLY A 273 7.50 -5.91 -18.24
CA GLY A 273 7.52 -5.27 -19.54
C GLY A 273 8.56 -5.82 -20.51
N ALA A 274 8.34 -5.53 -21.78
CA ALA A 274 9.34 -5.56 -22.84
C ALA A 274 10.21 -4.29 -22.77
N ASN A 275 11.16 -4.13 -23.70
CA ASN A 275 11.85 -2.84 -23.88
C ASN A 275 11.08 -1.85 -24.78
N THR A 276 9.78 -2.06 -24.94
CA THR A 276 8.87 -1.24 -25.75
C THR A 276 7.89 -0.52 -24.81
N ILE A 277 6.60 -0.46 -25.15
CA ILE A 277 5.54 0.19 -24.36
C ILE A 277 4.68 -0.93 -23.79
N ASP A 278 4.50 -0.95 -22.47
CA ASP A 278 3.67 -1.91 -21.75
C ASP A 278 2.76 -1.19 -20.74
N TYR A 279 1.45 -1.41 -20.83
CA TYR A 279 0.49 -0.84 -19.87
C TYR A 279 -0.14 -1.96 -19.06
N LEU A 280 -0.18 -1.82 -17.73
CA LEU A 280 -0.93 -2.73 -16.85
C LEU A 280 -2.11 -1.97 -16.26
N TYR A 281 -3.32 -2.35 -16.67
CA TYR A 281 -4.55 -1.60 -16.38
C TYR A 281 -5.36 -2.21 -15.24
N GLY A 282 -5.30 -3.54 -15.07
CA GLY A 282 -6.13 -4.26 -14.12
C GLY A 282 -5.31 -5.13 -13.17
N VAL A 283 -5.77 -5.22 -11.92
CA VAL A 283 -5.23 -6.16 -10.93
C VAL A 283 -6.34 -6.80 -10.09
N ALA A 284 -6.20 -8.09 -9.81
CA ALA A 284 -7.07 -8.85 -8.90
C ALA A 284 -6.25 -9.81 -8.03
N LEU A 285 -6.82 -10.27 -6.93
CA LEU A 285 -6.21 -11.22 -5.99
C LEU A 285 -7.02 -12.51 -5.90
N ASP A 286 -6.34 -13.65 -5.86
CA ASP A 286 -6.99 -14.91 -5.44
C ASP A 286 -6.97 -15.06 -3.91
N GLY A 287 -7.69 -16.06 -3.40
CA GLY A 287 -7.76 -16.34 -1.96
C GLY A 287 -6.42 -16.74 -1.30
N SER A 288 -5.37 -17.00 -2.09
CA SER A 288 -4.00 -17.25 -1.60
C SER A 288 -3.14 -15.99 -1.64
N GLY A 289 -3.70 -14.85 -2.04
CA GLY A 289 -2.99 -13.57 -2.16
C GLY A 289 -2.08 -13.47 -3.38
N ASN A 290 -2.23 -14.35 -4.38
CA ASN A 290 -1.53 -14.18 -5.66
C ASN A 290 -2.17 -13.05 -6.46
N ALA A 291 -1.32 -12.22 -7.07
CA ALA A 291 -1.72 -11.11 -7.93
C ALA A 291 -1.94 -11.59 -9.37
N TYR A 292 -3.07 -11.20 -9.96
CA TYR A 292 -3.35 -11.37 -11.39
C TYR A 292 -3.37 -10.00 -12.02
N VAL A 293 -2.43 -9.75 -12.94
CA VAL A 293 -2.22 -8.45 -13.57
C VAL A 293 -2.51 -8.56 -15.06
N ALA A 294 -3.37 -7.69 -15.57
CA ALA A 294 -3.74 -7.67 -16.98
C ALA A 294 -3.45 -6.31 -17.62
N GLY A 295 -3.17 -6.35 -18.92
CA GLY A 295 -2.83 -5.15 -19.65
C GLY A 295 -2.49 -5.43 -21.11
N SER A 296 -1.60 -4.63 -21.68
CA SER A 296 -1.13 -4.77 -23.04
C SER A 296 0.38 -4.57 -23.14
N SER A 297 1.00 -5.23 -24.13
CA SER A 297 2.43 -5.12 -24.41
C SER A 297 2.67 -4.96 -25.91
N VAL A 298 3.51 -3.99 -26.28
CA VAL A 298 3.94 -3.79 -27.66
C VAL A 298 5.02 -4.79 -28.04
N LYS A 299 4.90 -5.40 -29.21
CA LYS A 299 5.87 -6.37 -29.72
C LYS A 299 7.30 -5.79 -29.76
N SER A 300 8.25 -6.52 -29.17
CA SER A 300 9.68 -6.22 -29.28
C SER A 300 10.42 -7.24 -30.13
N ALA A 301 11.51 -6.80 -30.76
CA ALA A 301 12.46 -7.68 -31.47
C ALA A 301 13.67 -8.08 -30.62
N THR A 302 13.82 -7.53 -29.41
CA THR A 302 15.07 -7.62 -28.63
C THR A 302 14.88 -8.01 -27.17
N VAL A 303 13.87 -7.45 -26.49
CA VAL A 303 13.51 -7.83 -25.11
C VAL A 303 12.00 -7.98 -25.06
N ASN A 304 11.52 -9.20 -24.87
CA ASN A 304 10.08 -9.51 -24.84
C ASN A 304 9.51 -9.37 -23.44
N TYR A 305 8.19 -9.16 -23.36
CA TYR A 305 7.43 -9.27 -22.12
C TYR A 305 7.61 -10.68 -21.51
N PRO A 306 7.66 -10.84 -20.18
CA PRO A 306 7.80 -12.14 -19.54
C PRO A 306 6.74 -13.12 -20.01
N THR A 307 7.13 -14.35 -20.34
CA THR A 307 6.18 -15.47 -20.49
C THR A 307 6.74 -16.71 -19.84
N THR A 308 5.87 -17.65 -19.48
CA THR A 308 6.28 -18.91 -18.82
C THR A 308 6.15 -20.11 -19.75
N VAL A 309 6.95 -21.15 -19.49
CA VAL A 309 6.84 -22.41 -20.23
C VAL A 309 5.45 -23.02 -19.98
N GLY A 310 4.76 -23.41 -21.05
CA GLY A 310 3.41 -23.96 -20.97
C GLY A 310 2.29 -22.91 -20.88
N ALA A 311 2.62 -21.62 -20.97
CA ALA A 311 1.64 -20.55 -21.15
C ALA A 311 0.83 -20.75 -22.45
N TYR A 312 -0.40 -20.24 -22.47
CA TYR A 312 -1.30 -20.30 -23.63
C TYR A 312 -0.63 -19.77 -24.92
N ASN A 313 0.08 -18.65 -24.81
CA ASN A 313 0.94 -18.16 -25.88
C ASN A 313 2.16 -17.42 -25.30
N THR A 314 3.35 -17.75 -25.81
CA THR A 314 4.63 -17.16 -25.40
C THR A 314 5.17 -16.10 -26.38
N ILE A 315 4.44 -15.81 -27.46
CA ILE A 315 4.88 -14.90 -28.53
C ILE A 315 3.85 -13.79 -28.73
N ASN A 316 4.32 -12.54 -28.70
CA ASN A 316 3.54 -11.37 -29.10
C ASN A 316 3.40 -11.32 -30.63
N ASN A 317 2.18 -11.54 -31.10
CA ASN A 317 1.84 -11.66 -32.50
C ASN A 317 1.16 -10.39 -33.07
N GLY A 318 0.52 -9.54 -32.25
CA GLY A 318 -0.42 -8.48 -32.65
C GLY A 318 0.12 -7.07 -32.90
N ASN A 319 1.42 -6.82 -32.79
CA ASN A 319 1.98 -5.48 -32.56
C ASN A 319 1.64 -4.93 -31.16
N VAL A 320 0.43 -5.17 -30.66
CA VAL A 320 0.01 -5.02 -29.26
C VAL A 320 -0.86 -6.23 -28.90
N ASP A 321 -0.45 -7.04 -27.93
CA ASP A 321 -1.24 -8.16 -27.43
C ASP A 321 -1.63 -7.94 -25.97
N ILE A 322 -2.74 -8.53 -25.54
CA ILE A 322 -3.11 -8.61 -24.13
C ILE A 322 -2.05 -9.44 -23.41
N VAL A 323 -1.66 -8.98 -22.22
CA VAL A 323 -0.87 -9.75 -21.27
C VAL A 323 -1.71 -10.14 -20.06
N LEU A 324 -1.53 -11.35 -19.56
CA LEU A 324 -2.04 -11.79 -18.27
C LEU A 324 -0.90 -12.46 -17.48
N THR A 325 -0.56 -11.87 -16.34
CA THR A 325 0.54 -12.29 -15.48
C THR A 325 0.00 -12.65 -14.10
N LYS A 326 0.36 -13.84 -13.60
CA LYS A 326 0.14 -14.24 -12.20
C LYS A 326 1.45 -14.12 -11.42
N LEU A 327 1.47 -13.33 -10.35
CA LEU A 327 2.56 -13.25 -9.38
C LEU A 327 2.14 -13.86 -8.06
N SER A 328 3.07 -14.56 -7.41
CA SER A 328 2.91 -15.00 -6.03
C SER A 328 2.88 -13.83 -5.05
N PRO A 329 2.50 -14.04 -3.77
CA PRO A 329 2.53 -12.99 -2.76
C PRO A 329 3.89 -12.31 -2.58
N THR A 330 4.98 -13.01 -2.89
CA THR A 330 6.37 -12.51 -2.82
C THR A 330 6.85 -11.86 -4.12
N GLY A 331 5.99 -11.78 -5.14
CA GLY A 331 6.30 -11.19 -6.44
C GLY A 331 6.85 -12.17 -7.47
N SER A 332 7.13 -13.43 -7.10
CA SER A 332 7.63 -14.45 -8.05
C SER A 332 6.62 -14.72 -9.17
N LEU A 333 7.10 -14.80 -10.41
CA LEU A 333 6.29 -15.07 -11.59
C LEU A 333 5.78 -16.52 -11.61
N VAL A 334 4.47 -16.71 -11.43
CA VAL A 334 3.82 -18.04 -11.46
C VAL A 334 3.50 -18.44 -12.90
N TYR A 335 2.80 -17.57 -13.63
CA TYR A 335 2.64 -17.70 -15.08
C TYR A 335 2.54 -16.33 -15.75
N SER A 336 2.88 -16.26 -17.03
CA SER A 336 2.55 -15.12 -17.87
C SER A 336 2.34 -15.54 -19.31
N THR A 337 1.31 -14.99 -19.94
CA THR A 337 0.88 -15.35 -21.30
C THR A 337 0.44 -14.12 -22.10
N PHE A 338 0.50 -14.25 -23.41
CA PHE A 338 -0.17 -13.37 -24.36
C PHE A 338 -1.56 -13.89 -24.75
N ILE A 339 -2.47 -12.98 -25.09
CA ILE A 339 -3.73 -13.26 -25.76
C ILE A 339 -3.89 -12.24 -26.89
N GLY A 340 -3.99 -12.71 -28.14
CA GLY A 340 -4.07 -11.82 -29.29
C GLY A 340 -3.96 -12.56 -30.61
N THR A 341 -3.89 -11.79 -31.69
CA THR A 341 -3.85 -12.28 -33.07
C THR A 341 -2.66 -11.70 -33.82
N VAL A 342 -2.44 -12.11 -35.07
CA VAL A 342 -1.30 -11.57 -35.83
C VAL A 342 -1.62 -10.18 -36.38
N GLY A 343 -0.80 -9.18 -36.03
CA GLY A 343 -0.78 -7.85 -36.62
C GLY A 343 -1.93 -6.91 -36.28
N LYS A 344 -2.72 -7.20 -35.23
CA LYS A 344 -3.83 -6.35 -34.76
C LYS A 344 -3.69 -6.07 -33.26
N PRO A 345 -4.00 -4.84 -32.81
CA PRO A 345 -3.94 -4.51 -31.40
C PRO A 345 -5.10 -5.13 -30.61
N GLU A 346 -4.71 -5.71 -29.46
CA GLU A 346 -5.57 -6.20 -28.40
C GLU A 346 -5.11 -5.62 -27.06
N GLU A 347 -6.04 -5.13 -26.25
CA GLU A 347 -5.75 -4.61 -24.90
C GLU A 347 -6.79 -5.10 -23.89
N ALA A 348 -6.37 -5.26 -22.63
CA ALA A 348 -7.23 -5.63 -21.51
C ALA A 348 -7.21 -4.52 -20.45
N PHE A 349 -8.39 -4.07 -20.03
CA PHE A 349 -8.58 -3.02 -19.03
C PHE A 349 -8.98 -3.58 -17.66
N GLY A 350 -9.70 -4.70 -17.64
CA GLY A 350 -10.18 -5.36 -16.43
C GLY A 350 -9.66 -6.78 -16.29
N VAL A 351 -9.48 -7.22 -15.04
CA VAL A 351 -9.19 -8.62 -14.69
C VAL A 351 -9.98 -9.03 -13.47
N ALA A 352 -10.46 -10.26 -13.45
CA ALA A 352 -11.08 -10.88 -12.29
C ALA A 352 -10.66 -12.34 -12.19
N VAL A 353 -10.65 -12.88 -10.97
CA VAL A 353 -10.25 -14.25 -10.69
C VAL A 353 -11.30 -14.93 -9.83
N ASP A 354 -11.59 -16.19 -10.13
CA ASP A 354 -12.52 -16.99 -9.34
C ASP A 354 -11.81 -17.76 -8.21
N ALA A 355 -12.61 -18.41 -7.34
CA ALA A 355 -12.07 -19.20 -6.24
C ALA A 355 -11.25 -20.43 -6.68
N SER A 356 -11.35 -20.85 -7.94
CA SER A 356 -10.56 -21.94 -8.53
C SER A 356 -9.24 -21.45 -9.16
N GLY A 357 -9.02 -20.14 -9.17
CA GLY A 357 -7.85 -19.48 -9.75
C GLY A 357 -7.94 -19.25 -11.26
N GLN A 358 -9.10 -19.48 -11.89
CA GLN A 358 -9.33 -19.11 -13.29
C GLN A 358 -9.46 -17.60 -13.41
N ALA A 359 -8.82 -17.03 -14.43
CA ALA A 359 -8.71 -15.58 -14.58
C ALA A 359 -9.35 -15.11 -15.87
N CYS A 360 -10.26 -14.15 -15.73
CA CYS A 360 -10.95 -13.50 -16.83
C CYS A 360 -10.32 -12.14 -17.10
N VAL A 361 -10.05 -11.84 -18.37
CA VAL A 361 -9.69 -10.50 -18.85
C VAL A 361 -10.82 -9.91 -19.67
N ALA A 362 -11.00 -8.59 -19.55
CA ALA A 362 -11.96 -7.82 -20.33
C ALA A 362 -11.25 -6.64 -21.01
N GLY A 363 -11.59 -6.39 -22.27
CA GLY A 363 -10.95 -5.33 -23.05
C GLY A 363 -11.50 -5.22 -24.46
N TYR A 364 -10.63 -5.02 -25.44
CA TYR A 364 -11.01 -4.95 -26.85
C TYR A 364 -10.02 -5.65 -27.80
N THR A 365 -10.50 -5.96 -29.00
CA THR A 365 -9.70 -6.37 -30.17
C THR A 365 -10.12 -5.56 -31.39
N THR A 366 -9.20 -5.38 -32.34
CA THR A 366 -9.54 -4.89 -33.70
C THR A 366 -9.51 -5.99 -34.76
N SER A 367 -9.29 -7.23 -34.32
CA SER A 367 -9.06 -8.39 -35.17
C SER A 367 -10.33 -9.19 -35.40
N ALA A 368 -10.71 -9.40 -36.66
CA ALA A 368 -11.84 -10.24 -37.04
C ALA A 368 -11.64 -11.74 -36.73
N VAL A 369 -10.44 -12.14 -36.29
CA VAL A 369 -10.06 -13.54 -36.01
C VAL A 369 -9.55 -13.73 -34.58
N TYR A 370 -10.03 -12.90 -33.64
CA TYR A 370 -9.72 -13.03 -32.22
C TYR A 370 -9.97 -14.47 -31.72
N PRO A 371 -9.07 -15.06 -30.90
CA PRO A 371 -9.20 -16.44 -30.44
C PRO A 371 -10.44 -16.60 -29.56
N THR A 372 -11.46 -17.29 -30.06
CA THR A 372 -12.72 -17.55 -29.35
C THR A 372 -12.84 -19.03 -28.98
N LEU A 373 -13.52 -19.31 -27.87
CA LEU A 373 -13.85 -20.65 -27.40
C LEU A 373 -15.22 -20.64 -26.73
N ASN A 374 -16.12 -21.49 -27.22
CA ASN A 374 -17.54 -21.50 -26.84
C ASN A 374 -18.20 -20.10 -26.92
N PRO A 375 -17.95 -19.30 -27.97
CA PRO A 375 -18.38 -17.91 -27.94
C PRO A 375 -19.89 -17.79 -27.93
N PHE A 376 -20.39 -16.83 -27.16
CA PHE A 376 -21.79 -16.41 -27.20
C PHE A 376 -22.22 -15.98 -28.61
N GLN A 377 -21.28 -15.42 -29.38
CA GLN A 377 -21.51 -14.94 -30.74
C GLN A 377 -20.45 -15.48 -31.70
N THR A 378 -20.91 -16.11 -32.79
CA THR A 378 -20.03 -16.61 -33.84
C THR A 378 -19.84 -15.55 -34.94
N GLY A 379 -18.61 -15.05 -35.09
CA GLY A 379 -18.20 -14.18 -36.19
C GLY A 379 -18.24 -12.69 -35.84
N LEU A 380 -17.08 -12.04 -35.92
CA LEU A 380 -16.97 -10.59 -35.87
C LEU A 380 -17.47 -9.98 -37.18
N GLY A 381 -18.20 -8.86 -37.10
CA GLY A 381 -18.42 -7.99 -38.24
C GLY A 381 -17.10 -7.52 -38.86
N ALA A 382 -17.16 -6.85 -40.02
CA ALA A 382 -15.99 -6.50 -40.83
C ALA A 382 -14.78 -5.94 -40.04
N ALA A 383 -13.58 -6.31 -40.46
CA ALA A 383 -12.30 -5.92 -39.84
C ALA A 383 -12.17 -4.39 -39.62
N ASN A 384 -11.43 -4.00 -38.57
CA ASN A 384 -11.14 -2.61 -38.14
C ASN A 384 -12.24 -1.90 -37.31
N THR A 385 -13.01 -2.66 -36.54
CA THR A 385 -13.93 -2.16 -35.51
C THR A 385 -13.41 -2.62 -34.14
N TYR A 386 -13.54 -1.79 -33.10
CA TYR A 386 -13.09 -2.13 -31.75
C TYR A 386 -14.18 -3.01 -31.14
N ALA A 387 -13.94 -4.31 -31.02
CA ALA A 387 -14.91 -5.23 -30.45
C ALA A 387 -14.52 -5.54 -29.00
N ALA A 388 -15.47 -5.40 -28.09
CA ALA A 388 -15.28 -5.79 -26.70
C ALA A 388 -14.99 -7.29 -26.61
N VAL A 389 -13.99 -7.69 -25.81
CA VAL A 389 -13.61 -9.10 -25.62
C VAL A 389 -13.65 -9.48 -24.15
N VAL A 390 -14.02 -10.74 -23.92
CA VAL A 390 -14.00 -11.38 -22.60
C VAL A 390 -13.37 -12.75 -22.76
N THR A 391 -12.26 -12.96 -22.07
CA THR A 391 -11.45 -14.19 -22.20
C THR A 391 -11.11 -14.75 -20.84
N LEU A 392 -11.55 -15.98 -20.57
CA LEU A 392 -11.30 -16.74 -19.36
C LEU A 392 -10.23 -17.81 -19.62
N LEU A 393 -9.15 -17.75 -18.85
CA LEU A 393 -8.06 -18.74 -18.86
C LEU A 393 -8.16 -19.67 -17.65
N ASN A 394 -7.68 -20.90 -17.83
CA ASN A 394 -7.57 -21.84 -16.72
C ASN A 394 -6.55 -21.36 -15.66
N SER A 395 -6.55 -21.98 -14.48
CA SER A 395 -5.71 -21.56 -13.35
C SER A 395 -4.20 -21.66 -13.56
N THR A 396 -3.77 -22.35 -14.61
CA THR A 396 -2.36 -22.46 -15.02
C THR A 396 -1.96 -21.46 -16.12
N GLY A 397 -2.93 -20.69 -16.66
CA GLY A 397 -2.71 -19.79 -17.79
C GLY A 397 -2.39 -20.49 -19.12
N SER A 398 -2.65 -21.80 -19.23
CA SER A 398 -2.20 -22.63 -20.37
C SER A 398 -3.25 -22.84 -21.46
N ALA A 399 -4.53 -22.63 -21.16
CA ALA A 399 -5.62 -22.83 -22.11
C ALA A 399 -6.82 -21.93 -21.82
N LEU A 400 -7.51 -21.55 -22.90
CA LEU A 400 -8.82 -20.91 -22.84
C LEU A 400 -9.84 -21.87 -22.22
N VAL A 401 -10.66 -21.35 -21.32
CA VAL A 401 -11.87 -22.00 -20.78
C VAL A 401 -13.09 -21.47 -21.52
N TYR A 402 -13.11 -20.15 -21.72
CA TYR A 402 -14.12 -19.42 -22.46
C TYR A 402 -13.46 -18.21 -23.14
N SER A 403 -13.90 -17.87 -24.34
CA SER A 403 -13.50 -16.62 -24.98
C SER A 403 -14.56 -16.19 -25.98
N THR A 404 -15.08 -14.99 -25.80
CA THR A 404 -16.07 -14.40 -26.68
C THR A 404 -15.72 -12.95 -26.98
N THR A 405 -16.32 -12.45 -28.06
CA THR A 405 -16.49 -11.03 -28.27
C THR A 405 -17.90 -10.63 -27.86
N LEU A 406 -18.04 -9.54 -27.13
CA LEU A 406 -19.32 -8.91 -26.83
C LEU A 406 -19.60 -7.91 -27.96
N ARG A 407 -20.60 -8.26 -28.77
CA ARG A 407 -21.08 -7.60 -30.00
C ARG A 407 -20.69 -6.12 -30.19
N GLY A 408 -20.29 -5.81 -31.43
CA GLY A 408 -20.71 -4.65 -32.20
C GLY A 408 -19.87 -4.46 -33.48
N ASN A 409 -20.47 -3.85 -34.51
CA ASN A 409 -19.80 -3.53 -35.78
C ASN A 409 -19.18 -2.12 -35.72
N SER A 410 -18.78 -1.66 -34.51
CA SER A 410 -18.41 -0.27 -34.24
C SER A 410 -17.40 -0.17 -33.07
N PHE A 411 -17.49 0.82 -32.17
CA PHE A 411 -16.55 1.03 -31.07
C PHE A 411 -17.12 0.52 -29.74
N ASP A 412 -16.70 -0.68 -29.35
CA ASP A 412 -17.13 -1.37 -28.14
C ASP A 412 -15.93 -1.73 -27.25
N TYR A 413 -16.00 -1.36 -25.98
CA TYR A 413 -14.95 -1.61 -24.99
C TYR A 413 -15.52 -2.31 -23.77
N ALA A 414 -14.93 -3.42 -23.32
CA ALA A 414 -15.18 -3.94 -22.00
C ALA A 414 -14.16 -3.36 -21.00
N ASN A 415 -14.62 -2.47 -20.13
CA ASN A 415 -13.75 -1.71 -19.21
C ASN A 415 -13.52 -2.45 -17.89
N GLY A 416 -14.54 -3.15 -17.39
CA GLY A 416 -14.49 -3.85 -16.11
C GLY A 416 -15.14 -5.23 -16.18
N VAL A 417 -14.60 -6.17 -15.40
CA VAL A 417 -15.16 -7.51 -15.23
C VAL A 417 -15.07 -7.93 -13.77
N ALA A 418 -16.07 -8.66 -13.30
CA ALA A 418 -16.07 -9.32 -12.00
C ALA A 418 -16.70 -10.72 -12.13
N ILE A 419 -16.36 -11.63 -11.24
CA ILE A 419 -16.88 -13.01 -11.22
C ILE A 419 -17.67 -13.19 -9.93
N ASP A 420 -18.93 -13.63 -10.02
CA ASP A 420 -19.74 -13.92 -8.84
C ASP A 420 -19.38 -15.29 -8.21
N GLY A 421 -19.93 -15.57 -7.03
CA GLY A 421 -19.72 -16.86 -6.35
C GLY A 421 -20.28 -18.07 -7.09
N SER A 422 -21.08 -17.87 -8.14
CA SER A 422 -21.59 -18.90 -9.05
C SER A 422 -20.74 -19.05 -10.30
N GLY A 423 -19.64 -18.30 -10.46
CA GLY A 423 -18.78 -18.31 -11.65
C GLY A 423 -19.35 -17.58 -12.86
N ASN A 424 -20.40 -16.75 -12.70
CA ASN A 424 -20.91 -15.92 -13.79
C ASN A 424 -20.02 -14.69 -13.96
N LEU A 425 -19.80 -14.29 -15.22
CA LEU A 425 -19.00 -13.12 -15.57
C LEU A 425 -19.91 -11.89 -15.67
N HIS A 426 -19.62 -10.87 -14.87
CA HIS A 426 -20.30 -9.58 -14.90
C HIS A 426 -19.41 -8.55 -15.57
N VAL A 427 -19.87 -7.96 -16.67
CA VAL A 427 -19.05 -7.13 -17.55
C VAL A 427 -19.71 -5.77 -17.73
N VAL A 428 -18.91 -4.72 -17.58
CA VAL A 428 -19.31 -3.35 -17.90
C VAL A 428 -18.39 -2.73 -18.93
N GLY A 429 -18.93 -1.80 -19.69
CA GLY A 429 -18.19 -1.21 -20.79
C GLY A 429 -18.96 -0.11 -21.49
N ASN A 430 -18.48 0.27 -22.66
CA ASN A 430 -19.06 1.32 -23.50
C ASN A 430 -19.33 0.78 -24.90
N THR A 431 -20.37 1.28 -25.54
CA THR A 431 -20.77 0.94 -26.91
C THR A 431 -21.42 2.13 -27.60
N ASP A 432 -21.06 2.40 -28.84
CA ASP A 432 -21.70 3.45 -29.66
C ASP A 432 -22.84 2.90 -30.54
N ASN A 433 -23.34 1.70 -30.24
CA ASN A 433 -24.25 0.97 -31.12
C ASN A 433 -25.46 0.35 -30.40
N ALA A 434 -26.62 0.41 -31.07
CA ALA A 434 -27.87 -0.25 -30.69
C ALA A 434 -27.87 -1.79 -30.80
N SER A 435 -26.75 -2.38 -31.19
CA SER A 435 -26.66 -3.81 -31.51
C SER A 435 -26.27 -4.67 -30.30
N PHE A 436 -26.07 -4.10 -29.11
CA PHE A 436 -25.84 -4.87 -27.89
C PHE A 436 -27.12 -5.68 -27.56
N PRO A 437 -27.02 -6.98 -27.26
CA PRO A 437 -28.19 -7.73 -26.85
C PRO A 437 -28.70 -7.20 -25.52
N VAL A 438 -29.99 -6.91 -25.48
CA VAL A 438 -30.63 -6.42 -24.27
C VAL A 438 -31.71 -7.41 -23.87
N THR A 439 -31.55 -8.03 -22.70
CA THR A 439 -32.55 -8.96 -22.17
C THR A 439 -33.57 -8.26 -21.27
N ASN A 440 -33.24 -7.07 -20.75
CA ASN A 440 -34.12 -6.28 -19.87
C ASN A 440 -35.00 -5.25 -20.61
N GLY A 441 -34.97 -5.22 -21.94
CA GLY A 441 -35.78 -4.31 -22.76
C GLY A 441 -35.37 -2.84 -22.77
N SER A 442 -34.21 -2.47 -22.21
CA SER A 442 -33.62 -1.13 -22.39
C SER A 442 -33.33 -0.84 -23.87
N THR A 443 -33.50 0.42 -24.29
CA THR A 443 -33.19 0.85 -25.65
C THR A 443 -31.92 1.68 -25.65
N PHE A 444 -31.06 1.45 -26.64
CA PHE A 444 -29.96 2.37 -26.95
C PHE A 444 -30.52 3.76 -27.28
N SER A 445 -29.98 4.79 -26.63
CA SER A 445 -30.54 6.13 -26.72
C SER A 445 -29.98 6.95 -27.89
N GLY A 446 -28.87 6.51 -28.49
CA GLY A 446 -28.21 7.17 -29.61
C GLY A 446 -27.47 8.45 -29.20
N GLY A 447 -26.46 8.87 -29.98
CA GLY A 447 -25.63 10.03 -29.66
C GLY A 447 -24.15 9.69 -29.77
N GLY A 448 -23.47 9.53 -28.62
CA GLY A 448 -22.11 9.01 -28.51
C GLY A 448 -22.10 7.60 -27.90
N ASP A 449 -21.03 7.25 -27.18
CA ASP A 449 -20.96 5.99 -26.43
C ASP A 449 -22.01 5.96 -25.32
N ASP A 450 -22.71 4.83 -25.16
CA ASP A 450 -23.52 4.48 -23.99
C ASP A 450 -22.77 3.43 -23.15
N GLY A 451 -22.93 3.47 -21.82
CA GLY A 451 -22.48 2.40 -20.96
C GLY A 451 -23.32 1.13 -21.17
N PHE A 452 -22.76 -0.04 -20.90
CA PHE A 452 -23.52 -1.30 -20.83
C PHE A 452 -23.16 -2.10 -19.58
N TYR A 453 -24.08 -2.98 -19.17
CA TYR A 453 -23.87 -4.03 -18.19
C TYR A 453 -24.42 -5.35 -18.73
N ALA A 454 -23.59 -6.39 -18.75
CA ALA A 454 -23.98 -7.75 -19.11
C ALA A 454 -23.52 -8.80 -18.10
N VAL A 455 -24.23 -9.92 -18.11
CA VAL A 455 -23.91 -11.12 -17.32
C VAL A 455 -23.87 -12.33 -18.24
N LEU A 456 -22.75 -13.03 -18.21
CA LEU A 456 -22.54 -14.30 -18.92
C LEU A 456 -22.51 -15.44 -17.90
N ASP A 457 -23.27 -16.50 -18.15
CA ASP A 457 -23.22 -17.71 -17.32
C ASP A 457 -21.91 -18.50 -17.53
N GLN A 458 -21.70 -19.55 -16.73
CA GLN A 458 -20.52 -20.43 -16.85
C GLN A 458 -20.39 -21.14 -18.21
N ALA A 459 -21.49 -21.30 -18.94
CA ALA A 459 -21.49 -21.86 -20.30
C ALA A 459 -21.20 -20.78 -21.36
N GLY A 460 -21.08 -19.51 -20.93
CA GLY A 460 -20.79 -18.39 -21.78
C GLY A 460 -22.01 -17.77 -22.43
N ASN A 461 -23.23 -18.09 -22.00
CA ASN A 461 -24.46 -17.48 -22.53
C ASN A 461 -24.74 -16.17 -21.82
N GLU A 462 -25.16 -15.15 -22.56
CA GLU A 462 -25.67 -13.93 -21.96
C GLU A 462 -27.04 -14.17 -21.31
N VAL A 463 -27.10 -14.00 -19.99
CA VAL A 463 -28.33 -14.14 -19.19
C VAL A 463 -28.91 -12.80 -18.80
N PHE A 464 -28.12 -11.73 -18.86
CA PHE A 464 -28.56 -10.36 -18.63
C PHE A 464 -27.79 -9.37 -19.49
N GLY A 465 -28.47 -8.34 -20.00
CA GLY A 465 -27.88 -7.23 -20.76
C GLY A 465 -28.75 -5.98 -20.67
N THR A 466 -28.13 -4.83 -20.39
CA THR A 466 -28.78 -3.51 -20.35
C THR A 466 -27.84 -2.38 -20.75
N TYR A 467 -28.39 -1.33 -21.35
CA TYR A 467 -27.71 -0.04 -21.53
C TYR A 467 -27.80 0.81 -20.26
N ILE A 468 -26.76 1.62 -20.03
CA ILE A 468 -26.61 2.58 -18.95
C ILE A 468 -26.13 3.90 -19.58
N GLY A 469 -27.07 4.82 -19.82
CA GLY A 469 -26.78 6.06 -20.53
C GLY A 469 -28.03 6.66 -21.15
N GLY A 470 -27.82 7.62 -22.03
CA GLY A 470 -28.83 8.45 -22.64
C GLY A 470 -28.29 9.10 -23.92
N THR A 471 -28.69 10.33 -24.23
CA THR A 471 -28.43 10.91 -25.57
C THR A 471 -27.03 11.52 -25.75
N SER A 472 -26.07 11.20 -24.88
CA SER A 472 -24.73 11.82 -24.86
C SER A 472 -23.66 10.76 -24.63
N THR A 473 -22.41 11.15 -24.39
CA THR A 473 -21.35 10.19 -24.08
C THR A 473 -21.42 9.80 -22.61
N ASP A 474 -21.76 8.54 -22.37
CA ASP A 474 -22.02 7.91 -21.10
C ASP A 474 -21.14 6.66 -20.98
N GLN A 475 -20.46 6.48 -19.86
CA GLN A 475 -19.44 5.45 -19.73
C GLN A 475 -19.54 4.70 -18.41
N CYS A 476 -19.35 3.38 -18.45
CA CYS A 476 -19.17 2.54 -17.27
C CYS A 476 -17.71 2.10 -17.19
N THR A 477 -17.04 2.39 -16.08
CA THR A 477 -15.58 2.26 -15.94
C THR A 477 -15.17 1.13 -15.02
N GLY A 478 -16.01 0.74 -14.04
CA GLY A 478 -15.66 -0.30 -13.07
C GLY A 478 -16.87 -1.05 -12.53
N ILE A 479 -16.63 -2.29 -12.11
CA ILE A 479 -17.62 -3.17 -11.48
C ILE A 479 -16.96 -4.00 -10.38
N VAL A 480 -17.69 -4.22 -9.28
CA VAL A 480 -17.31 -5.17 -8.22
C VAL A 480 -18.55 -5.91 -7.71
N ILE A 481 -18.41 -7.19 -7.37
CA ILE A 481 -19.47 -8.00 -6.76
C ILE A 481 -19.25 -8.04 -5.24
N ASP A 482 -20.28 -7.70 -4.46
CA ASP A 482 -20.22 -7.84 -3.00
C ASP A 482 -20.50 -9.29 -2.55
N ALA A 483 -20.27 -9.56 -1.26
CA ALA A 483 -20.49 -10.90 -0.69
C ALA A 483 -21.95 -11.40 -0.77
N SER A 484 -22.91 -10.52 -1.03
CA SER A 484 -24.32 -10.87 -1.24
C SER A 484 -24.65 -11.15 -2.73
N GLY A 485 -23.65 -11.04 -3.61
CA GLY A 485 -23.82 -11.20 -5.05
C GLY A 485 -24.40 -9.98 -5.75
N ASN A 486 -24.38 -8.79 -5.13
CA ASN A 486 -24.83 -7.58 -5.80
C ASN A 486 -23.69 -6.99 -6.64
N ALA A 487 -24.00 -6.62 -7.88
CA ALA A 487 -23.10 -5.91 -8.76
C ALA A 487 -23.14 -4.40 -8.49
N ASN A 488 -22.01 -3.84 -8.11
CA ASN A 488 -21.80 -2.41 -7.88
C ASN A 488 -21.01 -1.84 -9.05
N ILE A 489 -21.62 -0.91 -9.78
CA ILE A 489 -21.10 -0.34 -11.03
C ILE A 489 -20.81 1.13 -10.82
N VAL A 490 -19.66 1.58 -11.31
CA VAL A 490 -19.30 3.00 -11.38
C VAL A 490 -19.07 3.42 -12.82
N GLY A 491 -19.35 4.68 -13.08
CA GLY A 491 -19.12 5.30 -14.37
C GLY A 491 -19.21 6.81 -14.29
N THR A 492 -19.35 7.41 -15.46
CA THR A 492 -19.59 8.84 -15.65
C THR A 492 -20.66 9.00 -16.71
N LEU A 493 -21.73 9.71 -16.40
CA LEU A 493 -22.74 10.03 -17.40
C LEU A 493 -22.66 11.53 -17.73
N GLN A 494 -22.88 11.84 -19.00
CA GLN A 494 -23.09 13.19 -19.51
C GLN A 494 -24.59 13.47 -19.71
N SER A 495 -25.39 12.41 -19.91
CA SER A 495 -26.84 12.50 -20.05
C SER A 495 -27.60 12.32 -18.73
N ASN A 496 -28.89 12.66 -18.73
CA ASN A 496 -29.79 12.33 -17.63
C ASN A 496 -30.26 10.87 -17.76
N TYR A 497 -30.08 10.10 -16.68
CA TYR A 497 -30.50 8.70 -16.58
C TYR A 497 -31.71 8.54 -15.65
N ALA A 498 -32.58 7.59 -15.93
CA ALA A 498 -33.75 7.30 -15.10
C ALA A 498 -33.30 6.65 -13.77
N MET A 499 -33.26 7.45 -12.70
CA MET A 499 -32.74 7.01 -11.40
C MET A 499 -33.72 6.15 -10.60
N THR A 500 -33.17 5.19 -9.86
CA THR A 500 -33.89 4.35 -8.89
C THR A 500 -33.31 4.60 -7.50
N ASN A 501 -34.14 4.98 -6.52
CA ASN A 501 -33.71 5.25 -5.14
C ASN A 501 -32.40 6.09 -5.01
N PRO A 502 -32.25 7.23 -5.73
CA PRO A 502 -31.00 7.96 -5.76
C PRO A 502 -30.72 8.72 -4.47
N TYR A 503 -29.43 8.91 -4.15
CA TYR A 503 -28.98 9.98 -3.26
C TYR A 503 -29.06 11.34 -3.98
N GLN A 504 -28.54 11.40 -5.21
CA GLN A 504 -28.61 12.55 -6.11
C GLN A 504 -29.28 12.12 -7.42
N GLY A 505 -30.50 12.62 -7.65
CA GLY A 505 -31.36 12.17 -8.77
C GLY A 505 -31.13 12.86 -10.11
N ALA A 506 -30.31 13.91 -10.15
CA ALA A 506 -29.96 14.65 -11.37
C ALA A 506 -28.50 15.11 -11.31
N ARG A 507 -27.88 15.24 -12.49
CA ARG A 507 -26.54 15.79 -12.63
C ARG A 507 -26.50 17.26 -12.22
N SER A 508 -25.42 17.66 -11.54
CA SER A 508 -25.21 19.02 -11.06
C SER A 508 -24.23 19.82 -11.93
N GLY A 509 -23.38 19.15 -12.74
CA GLY A 509 -22.44 19.77 -13.67
C GLY A 509 -22.55 19.29 -15.12
N ASP A 510 -21.45 19.24 -15.88
CA ASP A 510 -21.40 18.76 -17.29
C ASP A 510 -21.13 17.25 -17.43
N LYS A 511 -20.47 16.64 -16.45
CA LYS A 511 -20.44 15.18 -16.23
C LYS A 511 -20.38 14.93 -14.73
N ASP A 512 -21.13 13.95 -14.21
CA ASP A 512 -21.01 13.55 -12.80
C ASP A 512 -20.73 12.04 -12.71
N VAL A 513 -20.15 11.64 -11.58
CA VAL A 513 -19.99 10.24 -11.20
C VAL A 513 -21.36 9.58 -11.19
N PHE A 514 -21.47 8.41 -11.79
CA PHE A 514 -22.64 7.55 -11.73
C PHE A 514 -22.33 6.28 -10.96
N VAL A 515 -23.26 5.87 -10.09
CA VAL A 515 -23.18 4.60 -9.36
C VAL A 515 -24.50 3.87 -9.47
N ALA A 516 -24.45 2.59 -9.79
CA ALA A 516 -25.62 1.71 -9.77
C ALA A 516 -25.33 0.41 -9.04
N ARG A 517 -26.36 -0.14 -8.38
CA ARG A 517 -26.33 -1.48 -7.77
C ARG A 517 -27.42 -2.34 -8.36
N TYR A 518 -27.05 -3.49 -8.91
CA TYR A 518 -27.96 -4.56 -9.29
C TYR A 518 -27.84 -5.70 -8.28
N ASN A 519 -28.96 -6.29 -7.86
CA ASN A 519 -28.91 -7.43 -6.95
C ASN A 519 -28.52 -8.73 -7.67
N SER A 520 -28.41 -9.84 -6.93
CA SER A 520 -28.07 -11.17 -7.47
C SER A 520 -29.10 -11.74 -8.46
N THR A 521 -30.30 -11.15 -8.56
CA THR A 521 -31.31 -11.47 -9.59
C THR A 521 -31.35 -10.43 -10.71
N GLN A 522 -30.30 -9.60 -10.81
CA GLN A 522 -30.13 -8.54 -11.81
C GLN A 522 -31.23 -7.48 -11.82
N ALA A 523 -31.93 -7.28 -10.69
CA ALA A 523 -32.84 -6.15 -10.51
C ALA A 523 -32.07 -4.92 -10.00
N LEU A 524 -32.32 -3.77 -10.61
CA LEU A 524 -31.73 -2.49 -10.19
C LEU A 524 -32.24 -2.10 -8.79
N VAL A 525 -31.32 -2.03 -7.83
CA VAL A 525 -31.59 -1.67 -6.42
C VAL A 525 -31.56 -0.15 -6.25
N PHE A 526 -30.50 0.47 -6.75
CA PHE A 526 -30.40 1.92 -6.84
C PHE A 526 -29.51 2.35 -8.01
N SER A 527 -29.70 3.59 -8.45
CA SER A 527 -28.79 4.34 -9.31
C SER A 527 -28.77 5.80 -8.85
N THR A 528 -27.60 6.42 -8.80
CA THR A 528 -27.41 7.78 -8.29
C THR A 528 -26.26 8.50 -8.99
N TYR A 529 -26.29 9.83 -8.98
CA TYR A 529 -25.12 10.65 -9.22
C TYR A 529 -24.34 10.94 -7.94
N ILE A 530 -23.08 11.37 -8.09
CA ILE A 530 -22.29 12.09 -7.08
C ILE A 530 -21.48 13.18 -7.81
N GLY A 531 -21.76 14.45 -7.54
CA GLY A 531 -21.03 15.54 -8.19
C GLY A 531 -21.45 16.95 -7.76
N GLY A 532 -20.61 17.92 -8.11
CA GLY A 532 -20.85 19.35 -7.98
C GLY A 532 -21.22 19.99 -9.32
N SER A 533 -20.97 21.29 -9.48
CA SER A 533 -21.35 22.04 -10.68
C SER A 533 -20.36 21.97 -11.84
N GLU A 534 -19.19 21.39 -11.65
CA GLU A 534 -18.22 21.15 -12.72
C GLU A 534 -18.19 19.65 -13.11
N ARG A 535 -17.15 19.23 -13.85
CA ARG A 535 -16.98 17.85 -14.27
C ARG A 535 -16.45 16.99 -13.13
N ASP A 536 -17.12 15.89 -12.84
CA ASP A 536 -16.73 14.86 -11.89
C ASP A 536 -16.80 13.48 -12.58
N GLU A 537 -15.78 12.65 -12.41
CA GLU A 537 -15.70 11.35 -13.06
C GLU A 537 -15.41 10.21 -12.09
N GLY A 538 -16.17 9.13 -12.21
CA GLY A 538 -15.94 7.88 -11.49
C GLY A 538 -15.06 6.93 -12.31
N LEU A 539 -13.97 6.45 -11.72
CA LEU A 539 -12.98 5.61 -12.41
C LEU A 539 -12.86 4.21 -11.82
N ALA A 540 -13.06 4.06 -10.50
CA ALA A 540 -12.99 2.75 -9.84
C ALA A 540 -13.92 2.64 -8.64
N ILE A 541 -14.30 1.41 -8.33
CA ILE A 541 -15.23 1.06 -7.25
C ILE A 541 -14.73 -0.17 -6.50
N GLY A 542 -14.82 -0.11 -5.18
CA GLY A 542 -14.58 -1.22 -4.26
C GLY A 542 -15.77 -1.38 -3.32
N VAL A 543 -15.80 -2.47 -2.55
CA VAL A 543 -16.83 -2.72 -1.53
C VAL A 543 -16.18 -3.14 -0.23
N ASP A 544 -16.75 -2.69 0.89
CA ASP A 544 -16.32 -3.13 2.21
C ASP A 544 -17.09 -4.39 2.67
N GLY A 545 -16.71 -4.93 3.84
CA GLY A 545 -17.36 -6.11 4.42
C GLY A 545 -18.85 -5.94 4.75
N ASN A 546 -19.36 -4.70 4.81
CA ASN A 546 -20.78 -4.40 5.00
C ASN A 546 -21.55 -4.32 3.66
N GLY A 547 -20.84 -4.39 2.53
CA GLY A 547 -21.40 -4.21 1.20
C GLY A 547 -21.63 -2.73 0.85
N ASP A 548 -20.97 -1.78 1.50
CA ASP A 548 -21.00 -0.38 1.08
C ASP A 548 -20.05 -0.14 -0.09
N ALA A 549 -20.49 0.68 -1.05
CA ALA A 549 -19.72 0.98 -2.24
C ALA A 549 -18.77 2.16 -1.99
N TRP A 550 -17.49 1.94 -2.26
CA TRP A 550 -16.42 2.93 -2.20
C TRP A 550 -15.99 3.33 -3.59
N VAL A 551 -16.17 4.60 -3.94
CA VAL A 551 -15.94 5.13 -5.28
C VAL A 551 -14.78 6.09 -5.26
N THR A 552 -13.88 5.94 -6.24
CA THR A 552 -12.79 6.89 -6.51
C THR A 552 -12.81 7.37 -7.96
N GLY A 553 -12.15 8.51 -8.18
CA GLY A 553 -12.05 9.14 -9.49
C GLY A 553 -11.44 10.52 -9.36
N TYR A 554 -12.02 11.51 -10.03
CA TYR A 554 -11.62 12.90 -9.82
C TYR A 554 -12.77 13.91 -9.98
N THR A 555 -12.59 15.09 -9.37
CA THR A 555 -13.51 16.23 -9.41
C THR A 555 -12.78 17.48 -9.90
N TYR A 556 -13.47 18.31 -10.69
CA TYR A 556 -13.12 19.71 -10.92
C TYR A 556 -13.90 20.67 -10.01
N SER A 557 -14.89 20.15 -9.28
CA SER A 557 -15.81 20.90 -8.43
C SER A 557 -15.20 21.29 -7.06
N ASP A 558 -13.89 21.51 -6.99
CA ASP A 558 -13.17 21.95 -5.78
C ASP A 558 -12.58 23.36 -5.94
N GLY A 559 -12.51 24.12 -4.85
CA GLY A 559 -11.98 25.49 -4.84
C GLY A 559 -12.79 26.48 -5.71
N LEU A 560 -14.07 26.20 -5.94
CA LEU A 560 -14.93 26.95 -6.86
C LEU A 560 -15.21 28.39 -6.39
N PRO A 561 -15.47 29.32 -7.34
CA PRO A 561 -15.95 30.66 -7.01
C PRO A 561 -17.28 30.65 -6.24
N ALA A 562 -17.53 31.70 -5.47
CA ALA A 562 -18.77 31.87 -4.72
C ALA A 562 -20.02 31.80 -5.64
N GLY A 563 -21.00 30.97 -5.25
CA GLY A 563 -22.24 30.76 -5.99
C GLY A 563 -22.28 29.50 -6.85
N GLN A 564 -21.20 28.73 -6.91
CA GLN A 564 -21.15 27.40 -7.53
C GLN A 564 -21.35 26.28 -6.50
N THR A 565 -21.72 25.08 -6.96
CA THR A 565 -21.95 23.91 -6.10
C THR A 565 -20.68 23.07 -6.04
N ALA A 566 -20.04 23.02 -4.87
CA ALA A 566 -18.86 22.18 -4.68
C ALA A 566 -19.21 20.69 -4.67
N TYR A 567 -18.21 19.83 -4.86
CA TYR A 567 -18.37 18.37 -4.71
C TYR A 567 -18.97 18.03 -3.32
N PRO A 568 -19.92 17.07 -3.22
CA PRO A 568 -20.59 16.77 -1.96
C PRO A 568 -19.62 16.10 -0.97
N LEU A 569 -19.23 16.82 0.07
CA LEU A 569 -18.36 16.32 1.15
C LEU A 569 -19.19 15.88 2.36
N VAL A 570 -18.83 14.74 2.95
CA VAL A 570 -19.46 14.17 4.15
C VAL A 570 -18.34 13.63 5.04
N THR A 571 -18.14 14.24 6.22
CA THR A 571 -17.02 13.94 7.12
C THR A 571 -15.67 13.79 6.36
N PRO A 572 -15.20 14.81 5.62
CA PRO A 572 -14.00 14.72 4.77
C PRO A 572 -12.68 14.93 5.54
N PHE A 573 -11.63 14.13 5.28
CA PHE A 573 -10.30 14.40 5.89
C PHE A 573 -9.66 15.65 5.30
N GLN A 574 -10.07 16.04 4.08
CA GLN A 574 -9.60 17.23 3.40
C GLN A 574 -10.80 17.93 2.76
N THR A 575 -11.01 19.18 3.15
CA THR A 575 -12.23 19.96 2.81
C THR A 575 -12.07 20.88 1.61
N ALA A 576 -10.85 21.18 1.21
CA ALA A 576 -10.53 22.05 0.09
C ALA A 576 -9.09 21.80 -0.37
N THR A 577 -8.83 22.00 -1.65
CA THR A 577 -7.50 22.05 -2.24
C THR A 577 -7.40 23.27 -3.17
N ASN A 578 -6.46 23.26 -4.13
CA ASN A 578 -6.38 24.30 -5.16
C ASN A 578 -7.11 23.90 -6.46
N SER A 579 -7.20 24.84 -7.41
CA SER A 579 -7.81 24.58 -8.72
C SER A 579 -7.12 23.45 -9.49
N GLY A 580 -7.90 22.58 -10.13
CA GLY A 580 -7.42 21.44 -10.92
C GLY A 580 -8.19 20.17 -10.57
N LYS A 581 -7.84 19.04 -11.17
CA LYS A 581 -8.46 17.75 -10.84
C LYS A 581 -8.03 17.30 -9.45
N LYS A 582 -8.96 16.82 -8.64
CA LYS A 582 -8.68 16.27 -7.31
C LYS A 582 -9.31 14.92 -7.15
N VAL A 583 -8.64 14.02 -6.44
CA VAL A 583 -9.18 12.69 -6.17
C VAL A 583 -10.46 12.84 -5.37
N ILE A 584 -11.49 12.08 -5.72
CA ILE A 584 -12.68 11.90 -4.88
C ILE A 584 -12.61 10.55 -4.20
N VAL A 585 -13.08 10.46 -2.95
CA VAL A 585 -13.32 9.18 -2.29
C VAL A 585 -14.65 9.24 -1.57
N SER A 586 -15.63 8.47 -2.05
CA SER A 586 -17.03 8.55 -1.60
C SER A 586 -17.57 7.17 -1.22
N ARG A 587 -18.24 7.06 -0.07
CA ARG A 587 -18.90 5.85 0.43
C ARG A 587 -20.41 5.99 0.30
N LEU A 588 -21.03 5.09 -0.45
CA LEU A 588 -22.47 4.95 -0.54
C LEU A 588 -22.94 3.75 0.28
N HIS A 589 -23.87 4.02 1.19
CA HIS A 589 -24.60 3.02 1.94
C HIS A 589 -26.02 2.88 1.37
N HIS A 590 -26.48 1.65 1.21
CA HIS A 590 -27.87 1.37 0.85
C HIS A 590 -28.51 0.42 1.85
N ALA A 591 -29.54 0.90 2.55
CA ALA A 591 -30.33 0.08 3.46
C ALA A 591 -31.80 0.50 3.44
N ALA A 592 -32.68 -0.50 3.57
CA ALA A 592 -34.14 -0.31 3.64
C ALA A 592 -34.70 0.58 2.50
N GLY A 593 -34.18 0.40 1.28
CA GLY A 593 -34.62 1.14 0.08
C GLY A 593 -34.11 2.58 0.01
N THR A 594 -33.25 3.01 0.93
CA THR A 594 -32.67 4.35 0.96
C THR A 594 -31.18 4.30 0.66
N THR A 595 -30.72 5.15 -0.24
CA THR A 595 -29.29 5.32 -0.57
C THR A 595 -28.78 6.61 0.03
N THR A 596 -27.67 6.54 0.77
CA THR A 596 -27.06 7.69 1.46
C THR A 596 -25.57 7.77 1.20
N LEU A 597 -25.06 8.97 0.93
CA LEU A 597 -23.64 9.28 0.98
C LEU A 597 -23.21 9.41 2.45
N THR A 598 -22.52 8.41 2.98
CA THR A 598 -22.16 8.34 4.41
C THR A 598 -20.76 8.86 4.69
N TYR A 599 -19.91 8.91 3.66
CA TYR A 599 -18.58 9.51 3.73
C TYR A 599 -18.24 10.05 2.35
N SER A 600 -17.56 11.20 2.28
CA SER A 600 -17.06 11.76 1.03
C SER A 600 -15.98 12.78 1.32
N SER A 601 -14.78 12.54 0.80
CA SER A 601 -13.63 13.45 0.88
C SER A 601 -13.05 13.69 -0.51
N ILE A 602 -12.31 14.77 -0.63
CA ILE A 602 -11.35 14.96 -1.71
C ILE A 602 -9.95 14.65 -1.22
N TYR A 603 -9.02 14.37 -2.12
CA TYR A 603 -7.59 14.25 -1.83
C TYR A 603 -6.76 14.86 -2.95
N GLY A 604 -5.76 15.64 -2.59
CA GLY A 604 -4.88 16.27 -3.57
C GLY A 604 -4.07 17.42 -2.99
N GLY A 605 -3.30 18.06 -3.87
CA GLY A 605 -2.37 19.12 -3.51
C GLY A 605 -2.47 20.27 -4.48
N ASN A 606 -1.31 20.75 -4.94
CA ASN A 606 -1.19 21.89 -5.84
C ASN A 606 -1.30 21.58 -7.35
N GLY A 607 -1.51 20.32 -7.73
CA GLY A 607 -1.50 19.83 -9.11
C GLY A 607 -2.79 19.10 -9.49
N ASP A 608 -2.78 18.36 -10.61
CA ASP A 608 -3.88 17.45 -10.96
C ASP A 608 -3.64 16.08 -10.33
N GLU A 609 -4.68 15.53 -9.70
CA GLU A 609 -4.68 14.18 -9.15
C GLU A 609 -5.87 13.36 -9.68
N MET A 610 -5.66 12.06 -9.87
CA MET A 610 -6.68 11.11 -10.31
C MET A 610 -6.58 9.82 -9.52
N GLY A 611 -7.63 9.44 -8.79
CA GLY A 611 -7.71 8.11 -8.17
C GLY A 611 -8.20 7.08 -9.18
N ARG A 612 -7.43 6.02 -9.41
CA ARG A 612 -7.66 5.03 -10.47
C ARG A 612 -7.92 3.61 -9.95
N GLY A 613 -7.56 3.33 -8.71
CA GLY A 613 -7.90 2.08 -8.03
C GLY A 613 -8.33 2.35 -6.60
N VAL A 614 -9.28 1.57 -6.11
CA VAL A 614 -9.72 1.61 -4.71
C VAL A 614 -9.99 0.18 -4.21
N GLY A 615 -9.53 -0.13 -3.01
CA GLY A 615 -9.88 -1.37 -2.31
C GLY A 615 -10.03 -1.11 -0.82
N VAL A 616 -10.75 -2.02 -0.15
CA VAL A 616 -11.05 -1.92 1.28
C VAL A 616 -10.71 -3.26 1.92
N ASP A 617 -9.94 -3.23 3.01
CA ASP A 617 -9.64 -4.44 3.77
C ASP A 617 -10.74 -4.78 4.78
N GLN A 618 -10.55 -5.88 5.51
CA GLN A 618 -11.52 -6.41 6.46
C GLN A 618 -11.77 -5.45 7.63
N ASP A 619 -10.81 -4.59 7.96
CA ASP A 619 -10.86 -3.63 9.05
C ASP A 619 -11.47 -2.28 8.62
N GLY A 620 -11.86 -2.19 7.34
CA GLY A 620 -12.49 -1.00 6.76
C GLY A 620 -11.49 0.08 6.38
N VAL A 621 -10.19 -0.23 6.33
CA VAL A 621 -9.19 0.71 5.81
C VAL A 621 -9.31 0.74 4.29
N VAL A 622 -9.45 1.95 3.78
CA VAL A 622 -9.61 2.22 2.35
C VAL A 622 -8.25 2.57 1.78
N THR A 623 -7.88 1.90 0.70
CA THR A 623 -6.66 2.17 -0.06
C THR A 623 -7.03 2.69 -1.44
N VAL A 624 -6.48 3.84 -1.82
CA VAL A 624 -6.64 4.47 -3.13
C VAL A 624 -5.26 4.62 -3.78
N ALA A 625 -5.13 4.18 -5.02
CA ALA A 625 -3.94 4.45 -5.83
C ALA A 625 -4.30 5.26 -7.07
N GLY A 626 -3.34 6.01 -7.57
CA GLY A 626 -3.59 6.85 -8.74
C GLY A 626 -2.36 7.61 -9.23
N THR A 627 -2.61 8.73 -9.90
CA THR A 627 -1.58 9.62 -10.46
C THR A 627 -1.66 10.99 -9.79
N THR A 628 -0.51 11.61 -9.55
CA THR A 628 -0.39 12.97 -9.02
C THR A 628 0.60 13.79 -9.84
N LEU A 629 0.23 15.03 -10.16
CA LEU A 629 1.13 16.07 -10.66
C LEU A 629 1.53 17.07 -9.56
N SER A 630 1.07 16.86 -8.32
CA SER A 630 1.30 17.76 -7.21
C SER A 630 2.61 17.49 -6.49
N SER A 631 3.30 18.56 -6.09
CA SER A 631 4.44 18.52 -5.15
C SER A 631 4.06 18.73 -3.69
N SER A 632 2.77 18.75 -3.37
CA SER A 632 2.23 19.10 -2.05
C SER A 632 1.03 18.23 -1.66
N LEU A 633 1.10 16.93 -1.93
CA LEU A 633 0.09 15.99 -1.43
C LEU A 633 0.02 16.01 0.09
N LEU A 634 -1.15 15.72 0.64
CA LEU A 634 -1.31 15.49 2.08
C LEU A 634 -0.63 14.15 2.44
N LEU A 635 0.61 14.21 2.89
CA LEU A 635 1.41 13.04 3.25
C LEU A 635 1.26 12.66 4.72
N ASN A 636 1.21 11.36 4.99
CA ASN A 636 1.36 10.80 6.33
C ASN A 636 2.17 9.49 6.27
N THR A 637 3.19 9.35 7.12
CA THR A 637 4.03 8.14 7.21
C THR A 637 4.58 7.67 5.85
N SER A 638 4.95 8.59 4.96
CA SER A 638 5.25 8.33 3.54
C SER A 638 6.54 7.53 3.31
N LEU A 639 6.51 6.59 2.35
CA LEU A 639 7.73 5.91 1.86
C LEU A 639 8.60 6.85 1.02
N GLN A 640 7.95 7.70 0.22
CA GLN A 640 8.52 8.76 -0.58
C GLN A 640 7.69 10.02 -0.35
N ASP A 641 8.36 11.08 0.09
CA ASP A 641 7.74 12.33 0.56
C ASP A 641 7.81 13.47 -0.47
N THR A 642 8.41 13.20 -1.62
CA THR A 642 8.65 14.18 -2.67
C THR A 642 8.24 13.62 -4.03
N LEU A 643 7.64 14.48 -4.85
CA LEU A 643 7.37 14.19 -6.26
C LEU A 643 8.72 14.01 -6.99
N GLY A 644 8.90 12.86 -7.63
CA GLY A 644 10.03 12.60 -8.53
C GLY A 644 9.91 13.36 -9.86
N GLY A 645 8.69 13.46 -10.38
CA GLY A 645 8.36 14.23 -11.59
C GLY A 645 8.55 15.75 -11.50
N VAL A 646 8.49 16.41 -12.65
CA VAL A 646 8.43 17.87 -12.77
C VAL A 646 7.01 18.34 -12.54
N PHE A 647 6.80 19.14 -11.49
CA PHE A 647 5.50 19.71 -11.14
C PHE A 647 4.71 20.24 -12.36
N GLY A 648 3.47 19.79 -12.50
CA GLY A 648 2.55 20.21 -13.56
C GLY A 648 2.90 19.72 -14.98
N VAL A 649 3.95 18.91 -15.13
CA VAL A 649 4.41 18.40 -16.43
C VAL A 649 4.51 16.88 -16.44
N THR A 650 5.16 16.29 -15.43
CA THR A 650 5.26 14.83 -15.30
C THR A 650 4.78 14.34 -13.94
N GLY A 651 4.02 13.25 -13.93
CA GLY A 651 3.37 12.72 -12.73
C GLY A 651 4.05 11.50 -12.14
N ASP A 652 3.81 11.30 -10.85
CA ASP A 652 4.14 10.06 -10.14
C ASP A 652 2.87 9.28 -9.84
N ALA A 653 3.01 7.98 -9.58
CA ALA A 653 1.96 7.27 -8.89
C ALA A 653 1.86 7.77 -7.45
N PHE A 654 0.70 7.57 -6.82
CA PHE A 654 0.56 7.74 -5.37
C PHE A 654 -0.22 6.57 -4.78
N LEU A 655 -0.04 6.37 -3.48
CA LEU A 655 -0.89 5.55 -2.65
C LEU A 655 -1.42 6.39 -1.49
N LEU A 656 -2.69 6.21 -1.15
CA LEU A 656 -3.38 6.79 -0.01
C LEU A 656 -4.12 5.67 0.73
N ARG A 657 -3.85 5.48 2.02
CA ARG A 657 -4.59 4.61 2.94
C ARG A 657 -5.22 5.45 4.04
N PHE A 658 -6.49 5.21 4.32
CA PHE A 658 -7.21 5.94 5.36
C PHE A 658 -8.33 5.10 6.01
N ASN A 659 -8.65 5.36 7.28
CA ASN A 659 -9.75 4.72 7.99
C ASN A 659 -10.81 5.75 8.42
N PRO A 660 -11.99 5.76 7.79
CA PRO A 660 -13.08 6.67 8.10
C PRO A 660 -13.89 6.13 9.30
N GLY A 661 -13.37 6.35 10.51
CA GLY A 661 -14.02 5.87 11.74
C GLY A 661 -13.33 6.26 13.06
N THR A 662 -12.06 6.65 13.03
CA THR A 662 -11.30 7.05 14.23
C THR A 662 -11.23 8.57 14.34
N ASN A 663 -11.45 9.14 15.53
CA ASN A 663 -11.76 10.57 15.65
C ASN A 663 -10.58 11.55 15.49
N GLU A 664 -9.32 11.13 15.22
CA GLU A 664 -8.20 12.09 15.16
C GLU A 664 -7.11 11.87 14.10
N ASN A 665 -7.13 10.86 13.22
CA ASN A 665 -6.22 10.79 12.05
C ASN A 665 -6.76 9.80 10.99
N TRP A 666 -7.58 10.28 10.06
CA TRP A 666 -8.17 9.40 9.03
C TRP A 666 -7.12 8.87 8.06
N VAL A 667 -6.17 9.69 7.61
CA VAL A 667 -5.09 9.24 6.71
C VAL A 667 -4.06 8.44 7.52
N LEU A 668 -3.95 7.14 7.25
CA LEU A 668 -2.99 6.24 7.91
C LEU A 668 -1.62 6.29 7.24
N ASN A 669 -1.63 6.27 5.91
CA ASN A 669 -0.44 6.35 5.08
C ASN A 669 -0.76 7.07 3.77
N SER A 670 0.15 7.90 3.30
CA SER A 670 0.12 8.38 1.93
C SER A 670 1.52 8.64 1.44
N THR A 671 1.80 8.29 0.20
CA THR A 671 3.14 8.36 -0.37
C THR A 671 3.09 8.67 -1.85
N TYR A 672 4.09 9.40 -2.33
CA TYR A 672 4.48 9.38 -3.73
C TYR A 672 5.04 8.00 -4.08
N PHE A 673 5.02 7.65 -5.35
CA PHE A 673 5.64 6.43 -5.86
C PHE A 673 6.04 6.62 -7.32
N GLY A 674 7.26 7.12 -7.54
CA GLY A 674 7.75 7.47 -8.87
C GLY A 674 9.22 7.86 -8.86
N GLY A 675 9.85 7.84 -10.03
CA GLY A 675 11.27 8.16 -10.17
C GLY A 675 11.55 9.64 -10.49
N SER A 676 12.74 10.13 -10.12
CA SER A 676 13.15 11.52 -10.36
C SER A 676 13.74 11.79 -11.74
N THR A 677 13.50 12.96 -12.36
CA THR A 677 14.11 13.25 -13.68
C THR A 677 14.60 14.69 -13.93
N THR A 678 15.43 14.82 -14.97
CA THR A 678 15.81 16.08 -15.66
C THR A 678 15.31 16.14 -17.11
N ALA A 679 14.57 15.14 -17.58
CA ALA A 679 14.15 14.97 -18.98
C ALA A 679 12.63 15.15 -19.14
N PRO A 680 12.12 15.62 -20.29
CA PRO A 680 10.67 15.67 -20.56
C PRO A 680 10.10 14.25 -20.82
N ASN A 681 8.84 14.01 -20.40
CA ASN A 681 8.00 12.81 -20.66
C ASN A 681 8.30 11.53 -19.84
N VAL A 682 8.30 11.63 -18.52
CA VAL A 682 8.74 10.57 -17.59
C VAL A 682 7.68 10.28 -16.52
N ASP A 683 6.44 10.20 -16.99
CA ASP A 683 5.29 9.91 -16.15
C ASP A 683 5.34 8.48 -15.60
N ASP A 684 5.07 8.36 -14.31
CA ASP A 684 4.75 7.12 -13.63
C ASP A 684 3.30 7.22 -13.12
N ALA A 685 2.51 6.17 -13.26
CA ALA A 685 1.10 6.20 -12.91
C ALA A 685 0.61 4.85 -12.43
N ALA A 686 -0.05 4.80 -11.27
CA ALA A 686 -0.87 3.67 -10.87
C ALA A 686 -2.23 3.74 -11.56
N LEU A 687 -2.62 2.64 -12.21
CA LEU A 687 -3.85 2.53 -12.99
C LEU A 687 -4.92 1.65 -12.31
N ALA A 688 -4.51 0.76 -11.40
CA ALA A 688 -5.41 -0.01 -10.57
C ALA A 688 -4.77 -0.39 -9.24
N ALA A 689 -5.61 -0.69 -8.25
CA ALA A 689 -5.21 -1.16 -6.95
C ALA A 689 -6.23 -2.15 -6.37
N CYS A 690 -5.75 -3.04 -5.52
CA CYS A 690 -6.54 -3.93 -4.68
C CYS A 690 -5.83 -4.10 -3.34
N VAL A 691 -6.54 -4.67 -2.36
CA VAL A 691 -6.03 -4.85 -1.00
C VAL A 691 -6.26 -6.30 -0.60
N THR A 692 -5.29 -6.90 0.09
CA THR A 692 -5.51 -8.22 0.71
C THR A 692 -6.44 -8.07 1.91
N PRO A 693 -7.07 -9.16 2.37
CA PRO A 693 -7.82 -9.12 3.63
C PRO A 693 -6.97 -8.62 4.82
N THR A 694 -5.67 -8.90 4.80
CA THR A 694 -4.69 -8.50 5.82
C THR A 694 -4.15 -7.08 5.67
N GLY A 695 -4.65 -6.29 4.70
CA GLY A 695 -4.29 -4.88 4.55
C GLY A 695 -3.08 -4.56 3.67
N ASP A 696 -2.48 -5.53 2.98
CA ASP A 696 -1.43 -5.26 1.99
C ASP A 696 -2.03 -4.56 0.77
N ALA A 697 -1.42 -3.44 0.35
CA ALA A 697 -1.82 -2.75 -0.87
C ALA A 697 -1.05 -3.27 -2.06
N LEU A 698 -1.77 -3.68 -3.10
CA LEU A 698 -1.21 -4.03 -4.40
C LEU A 698 -1.71 -3.03 -5.45
N PHE A 699 -0.80 -2.42 -6.19
CA PHE A 699 -1.13 -1.52 -7.30
C PHE A 699 -0.23 -1.74 -8.50
N VAL A 700 -0.80 -1.49 -9.67
CA VAL A 700 -0.16 -1.72 -10.98
C VAL A 700 -0.33 -0.51 -11.87
N GLY A 701 0.53 -0.38 -12.87
CA GLY A 701 0.44 0.71 -13.81
C GLY A 701 1.60 0.73 -14.79
N TYR A 702 2.04 1.92 -15.18
CA TYR A 702 3.21 2.10 -16.01
C TYR A 702 4.20 3.10 -15.39
N ALA A 703 5.46 2.92 -15.75
CA ALA A 703 6.55 3.78 -15.36
C ALA A 703 7.45 4.08 -16.57
N ARG A 704 7.83 5.34 -16.71
CA ARG A 704 8.82 5.80 -17.69
C ARG A 704 10.13 6.22 -17.03
N SER A 705 10.12 6.42 -15.72
CA SER A 705 11.29 6.85 -14.98
C SER A 705 12.35 5.74 -14.90
N ALA A 706 13.60 6.07 -15.24
CA ALA A 706 14.72 5.12 -15.19
C ALA A 706 15.00 4.60 -13.76
N ASN A 707 14.58 5.37 -12.75
CA ASN A 707 14.79 5.16 -11.33
C ASN A 707 13.46 5.00 -10.56
N PHE A 708 12.43 4.44 -11.20
CA PHE A 708 11.20 4.07 -10.50
C PHE A 708 11.52 3.22 -9.25
N PRO A 709 10.83 3.43 -8.12
CA PRO A 709 11.08 2.68 -6.90
C PRO A 709 10.84 1.17 -7.12
N THR A 710 11.92 0.40 -7.21
CA THR A 710 11.88 -1.07 -7.31
C THR A 710 12.54 -1.68 -6.07
N ALA A 711 11.95 -2.74 -5.55
CA ALA A 711 12.41 -3.46 -4.36
C ALA A 711 11.87 -4.90 -4.46
N ASN A 712 12.61 -5.93 -4.04
CA ASN A 712 12.11 -7.32 -4.22
C ASN A 712 11.71 -7.65 -5.67
N ALA A 713 12.39 -7.02 -6.64
CA ALA A 713 12.03 -7.12 -8.05
C ALA A 713 12.28 -8.53 -8.59
N ALA A 714 11.23 -9.35 -8.65
CA ALA A 714 11.31 -10.73 -9.07
C ALA A 714 11.61 -10.91 -10.58
N TYR A 715 11.35 -9.89 -11.41
CA TYR A 715 11.50 -10.00 -12.87
C TYR A 715 12.50 -9.01 -13.48
N SER A 716 12.28 -7.71 -13.32
CA SER A 716 13.18 -6.70 -13.89
C SER A 716 13.31 -5.47 -13.00
N THR A 717 14.54 -4.94 -12.97
CA THR A 717 14.90 -3.62 -12.43
C THR A 717 15.22 -2.61 -13.54
N ASN A 718 15.19 -3.04 -14.81
CA ASN A 718 15.52 -2.19 -15.95
C ASN A 718 14.22 -1.79 -16.67
N PRO A 719 13.92 -0.48 -16.76
CA PRO A 719 12.81 -0.01 -17.55
C PRO A 719 13.10 -0.11 -19.05
N GLY A 720 12.04 -0.42 -19.80
CA GLY A 720 11.93 -0.20 -21.23
C GLY A 720 11.67 1.28 -21.56
N VAL A 721 11.04 1.56 -22.70
CA VAL A 721 10.66 2.94 -23.07
C VAL A 721 9.50 3.42 -22.18
N LEU A 722 8.53 2.55 -21.95
CA LEU A 722 7.48 2.68 -20.94
C LEU A 722 7.20 1.25 -20.48
N SER A 723 7.45 0.95 -19.21
CA SER A 723 7.27 -0.40 -18.67
C SER A 723 6.10 -0.46 -17.72
N GLY A 724 5.35 -1.54 -17.81
CA GLY A 724 4.40 -1.91 -16.79
C GLY A 724 5.12 -2.13 -15.46
N PHE A 725 4.49 -1.82 -14.34
CA PHE A 725 4.99 -2.18 -13.02
C PHE A 725 3.90 -2.84 -12.17
N ALA A 726 4.33 -3.66 -11.22
CA ALA A 726 3.50 -4.21 -10.17
C ALA A 726 4.19 -4.05 -8.82
N THR A 727 3.45 -3.49 -7.85
CA THR A 727 3.96 -3.18 -6.51
C THR A 727 3.02 -3.71 -5.44
N ARG A 728 3.54 -4.48 -4.49
CA ARG A 728 2.88 -4.86 -3.23
C ARG A 728 3.61 -4.22 -2.06
N LEU A 729 2.86 -3.48 -1.26
CA LEU A 729 3.29 -2.91 0.00
C LEU A 729 2.59 -3.65 1.13
N SER A 730 3.35 -4.29 2.00
CA SER A 730 2.80 -4.80 3.24
C SER A 730 2.83 -3.72 4.30
N PHE A 731 1.72 -3.66 5.02
CA PHE A 731 1.56 -2.80 6.17
C PHE A 731 1.22 -3.73 7.32
N GLU A 732 2.22 -4.41 7.88
CA GLU A 732 2.01 -5.22 9.09
C GLU A 732 1.25 -4.38 10.12
N GLU A 733 0.01 -4.81 10.38
CA GLU A 733 -0.68 -4.54 11.63
C GLU A 733 -0.30 -5.69 12.55
N VAL A 734 0.39 -5.37 13.64
CA VAL A 734 0.52 -6.33 14.73
C VAL A 734 -0.83 -6.41 15.40
N GLU A 735 -1.53 -7.50 15.12
CA GLU A 735 -2.67 -7.96 15.91
C GLU A 735 -2.18 -8.20 17.35
N LEU A 736 -2.61 -7.35 18.28
CA LEU A 736 -2.48 -7.65 19.70
C LEU A 736 -3.53 -8.73 20.05
N ASP A 737 -3.06 -9.96 20.25
CA ASP A 737 -3.85 -11.11 20.72
C ASP A 737 -4.60 -10.80 22.06
N PRO A 738 -5.69 -11.51 22.45
CA PRO A 738 -7.03 -10.94 22.56
C PRO A 738 -7.49 -10.99 24.02
N TYR A 739 -7.10 -10.01 24.85
CA TYR A 739 -7.54 -9.98 26.24
C TYR A 739 -9.06 -9.67 26.42
N TRP A 740 -9.77 -9.35 25.34
CA TRP A 740 -11.20 -9.02 25.35
C TRP A 740 -12.14 -10.22 25.23
N GLY A 741 -11.72 -11.34 24.64
CA GLY A 741 -12.56 -12.53 24.46
C GLY A 741 -13.01 -13.15 25.80
N HIS A 742 -12.17 -13.07 26.83
CA HIS A 742 -12.47 -13.59 28.16
C HIS A 742 -13.49 -12.77 28.96
N LEU A 743 -13.71 -11.49 28.60
CA LEU A 743 -14.68 -10.62 29.31
C LEU A 743 -16.12 -10.88 28.83
N THR A 744 -16.29 -11.10 27.53
CA THR A 744 -17.56 -11.52 26.92
C THR A 744 -18.02 -12.89 27.43
N ASP A 745 -17.09 -13.83 27.60
CA ASP A 745 -17.40 -15.16 28.14
C ASP A 745 -17.75 -15.13 29.64
N ALA A 746 -17.12 -14.23 30.41
CA ALA A 746 -17.42 -14.04 31.84
C ALA A 746 -18.80 -13.37 32.07
N ILE A 747 -19.21 -12.47 31.18
CA ILE A 747 -20.52 -11.81 31.19
C ILE A 747 -21.61 -12.78 30.72
N ALA A 748 -21.35 -13.59 29.69
CA ALA A 748 -22.25 -14.66 29.26
C ALA A 748 -22.42 -15.75 30.34
N ALA A 749 -21.43 -15.93 31.22
CA ALA A 749 -21.46 -16.84 32.36
C ALA A 749 -22.10 -16.28 33.64
N GLY A 750 -22.64 -15.05 33.62
CA GLY A 750 -23.44 -14.50 34.74
C GLY A 750 -22.66 -14.22 36.02
N LYS A 751 -21.37 -13.88 35.95
CA LYS A 751 -20.58 -13.51 37.14
C LYS A 751 -20.69 -12.01 37.43
N ASP A 752 -21.17 -11.67 38.63
CA ASP A 752 -21.18 -10.30 39.16
C ASP A 752 -19.76 -9.75 39.29
N ILE A 753 -19.44 -8.65 38.60
CA ILE A 753 -18.18 -7.91 38.81
C ILE A 753 -18.44 -6.57 39.51
N ILE A 754 -17.61 -6.38 40.53
CA ILE A 754 -17.58 -5.40 41.61
C ILE A 754 -17.18 -3.98 41.14
N LYS A 755 -17.77 -2.96 41.79
CA LYS A 755 -17.35 -1.53 41.92
C LYS A 755 -16.18 -1.06 41.04
N ILE A 756 -16.47 -0.20 40.07
CA ILE A 756 -15.45 0.55 39.30
C ILE A 756 -15.01 1.77 40.13
N ARG A 757 -13.74 1.81 40.54
CA ARG A 757 -13.09 3.04 41.03
C ARG A 757 -12.37 3.70 39.87
N SER A 758 -12.58 4.99 39.66
CA SER A 758 -11.89 5.75 38.61
C SER A 758 -11.32 7.06 39.13
N ASP A 759 -10.10 7.38 38.67
CA ASP A 759 -9.44 8.67 38.85
C ASP A 759 -9.55 9.46 37.54
N PHE A 760 -9.95 10.73 37.63
CA PHE A 760 -10.03 11.64 36.48
C PHE A 760 -8.92 12.67 36.57
N ARG A 761 -8.16 12.85 35.47
CA ARG A 761 -7.18 13.93 35.34
C ARG A 761 -7.49 14.79 34.12
N TYR A 762 -7.32 16.11 34.28
CA TYR A 762 -7.53 17.10 33.23
C TYR A 762 -6.39 18.10 33.26
N SER A 763 -5.81 18.43 32.11
CA SER A 763 -4.74 19.44 32.00
C SER A 763 -5.13 20.51 31.00
N ILE A 764 -4.92 21.77 31.35
CA ILE A 764 -5.18 22.93 30.50
C ILE A 764 -3.89 23.71 30.36
N ARG A 765 -3.48 24.00 29.13
CA ARG A 765 -2.43 24.99 28.83
C ARG A 765 -3.09 26.31 28.45
N SER A 766 -2.79 27.41 29.13
CA SER A 766 -3.27 28.73 28.72
C SER A 766 -2.16 29.78 28.83
N PRO A 767 -1.82 30.47 27.73
CA PRO A 767 -0.74 31.45 27.73
C PRO A 767 -1.16 32.74 28.45
N GLY A 768 -0.69 32.86 29.70
CA GLY A 768 -0.95 33.97 30.62
C GLY A 768 -0.63 33.57 32.06
N ALA A 769 0.10 34.42 32.79
CA ALA A 769 0.53 34.13 34.17
C ALA A 769 -0.68 33.95 35.11
N PHE A 770 -0.92 32.72 35.54
CA PHE A 770 -1.93 32.35 36.53
C PHE A 770 -1.57 32.86 37.93
N SER A 771 -2.52 33.47 38.64
CA SER A 771 -2.32 33.93 40.02
C SER A 771 -3.07 33.05 41.02
N THR A 772 -2.43 32.71 42.14
CA THR A 772 -3.09 32.00 43.25
C THR A 772 -4.19 32.82 43.96
N ALA A 773 -4.37 34.09 43.56
CA ALA A 773 -5.33 35.01 44.15
C ALA A 773 -6.71 35.02 43.47
N ASP A 774 -6.85 34.38 42.31
CA ASP A 774 -8.06 34.48 41.50
C ASP A 774 -9.09 33.35 41.84
N PRO A 775 -10.42 33.60 41.81
CA PRO A 775 -11.45 32.62 42.22
C PRO A 775 -11.64 31.45 41.24
N LEU A 776 -11.76 30.22 41.73
CA LEU A 776 -11.87 29.02 40.90
C LEU A 776 -13.18 28.25 41.17
N LEU A 777 -14.01 28.08 40.14
CA LEU A 777 -15.21 27.25 40.19
C LEU A 777 -15.02 26.01 39.29
N VAL A 778 -15.17 24.81 39.83
CA VAL A 778 -15.15 23.55 39.06
C VAL A 778 -16.44 22.78 39.30
N THR A 779 -17.18 22.48 38.23
CA THR A 779 -18.40 21.67 38.30
C THR A 779 -18.23 20.40 37.49
N ILE A 780 -18.51 19.25 38.09
CA ILE A 780 -18.47 17.93 37.45
C ILE A 780 -19.86 17.32 37.50
N THR A 781 -20.39 16.95 36.34
CA THR A 781 -21.74 16.38 36.20
C THR A 781 -21.67 15.01 35.53
N ALA A 782 -22.22 13.98 36.20
CA ALA A 782 -22.31 12.62 35.67
C ALA A 782 -23.74 12.04 35.89
N PRO A 783 -24.27 11.24 34.95
CA PRO A 783 -25.58 10.62 35.11
C PRO A 783 -25.64 9.70 36.34
N GLY A 784 -26.64 9.88 37.20
CA GLY A 784 -26.91 9.00 38.35
C GLY A 784 -26.10 9.24 39.62
N ALA A 785 -25.09 10.12 39.63
CA ALA A 785 -24.20 10.32 40.79
C ALA A 785 -24.41 11.65 41.56
N GLY A 786 -25.32 12.52 41.13
CA GLY A 786 -25.45 13.89 41.67
C GLY A 786 -24.28 14.79 41.23
N ALA A 787 -24.54 16.07 40.95
CA ALA A 787 -23.48 16.99 40.54
C ALA A 787 -22.54 17.32 41.70
N ILE A 788 -21.23 17.35 41.46
CA ILE A 788 -20.26 17.97 42.38
C ILE A 788 -20.00 19.38 41.86
N SER A 789 -20.33 20.39 42.67
CA SER A 789 -19.96 21.78 42.40
C SER A 789 -18.96 22.23 43.47
N LEU A 790 -17.73 22.49 43.06
CA LEU A 790 -16.68 23.09 43.89
C LEU A 790 -16.63 24.58 43.57
N ASP A 791 -17.44 25.36 44.27
CA ASP A 791 -17.43 26.82 44.19
C ASP A 791 -16.61 27.39 45.35
N THR A 792 -15.46 28.00 45.06
CA THR A 792 -14.66 28.63 46.13
C THR A 792 -15.18 30.00 46.53
N GLY A 793 -16.09 30.63 45.76
CA GLY A 793 -16.69 31.94 46.05
C GLY A 793 -15.69 33.10 46.25
N GLY A 794 -14.41 32.87 45.98
CA GLY A 794 -13.24 33.67 46.35
C GLY A 794 -11.94 32.85 46.19
N PRO A 795 -10.74 33.37 46.51
CA PRO A 795 -9.51 32.58 46.44
C PRO A 795 -9.65 31.31 47.30
N PRO A 796 -9.06 30.18 46.85
CA PRO A 796 -9.29 28.89 47.49
C PRO A 796 -8.98 28.93 48.99
N THR A 797 -9.92 28.55 49.85
CA THR A 797 -9.78 28.65 51.30
C THR A 797 -8.89 27.52 51.84
N GLY A 798 -7.58 27.76 51.81
CA GLY A 798 -6.53 26.85 52.29
C GLY A 798 -5.18 27.23 51.67
N ALA A 799 -4.07 27.04 52.41
CA ALA A 799 -2.76 27.44 51.91
C ALA A 799 -2.32 26.56 50.72
N TRP A 800 -2.05 27.21 49.58
CA TRP A 800 -1.31 26.58 48.48
C TRP A 800 0.05 26.10 49.00
N LYS A 801 0.45 24.89 48.58
CA LYS A 801 1.73 24.29 48.95
C LYS A 801 2.68 24.32 47.78
N ASP A 802 3.95 24.57 48.08
CA ASP A 802 5.02 24.54 47.09
C ASP A 802 5.52 23.11 46.93
N LYS A 803 5.66 22.68 45.69
CA LYS A 803 6.28 21.39 45.36
C LYS A 803 7.27 21.60 44.24
N VAL A 804 8.53 21.26 44.49
CA VAL A 804 9.55 21.30 43.45
C VAL A 804 9.48 20.00 42.65
N VAL A 805 9.27 20.11 41.34
CA VAL A 805 9.28 19.00 40.38
C VAL A 805 10.27 19.35 39.29
N SER A 806 11.30 18.51 39.11
CA SER A 806 12.34 18.73 38.09
C SER A 806 12.97 20.13 38.12
N GLY A 807 13.14 20.71 39.31
CA GLY A 807 13.72 22.04 39.51
C GLY A 807 12.74 23.21 39.37
N VAL A 808 11.49 22.97 39.01
CA VAL A 808 10.42 23.98 38.91
C VAL A 808 9.55 23.94 40.16
N THR A 809 9.22 25.09 40.74
CA THR A 809 8.31 25.17 41.90
C THR A 809 6.87 25.28 41.44
N HIS A 810 6.12 24.21 41.61
CA HIS A 810 4.68 24.13 41.38
C HIS A 810 3.90 24.63 42.60
N LYS A 811 2.73 25.23 42.36
CA LYS A 811 1.75 25.55 43.42
C LYS A 811 0.63 24.53 43.39
N ILE A 812 0.40 23.86 44.53
CA ILE A 812 -0.64 22.83 44.65
C ILE A 812 -1.70 23.20 45.67
N TRP A 813 -2.95 22.97 45.32
CA TRP A 813 -4.09 23.10 46.22
C TRP A 813 -5.01 21.87 46.08
N GLY A 814 -5.57 21.38 47.18
CA GLY A 814 -6.29 20.11 47.17
C GLY A 814 -7.10 19.89 48.44
N GLY A 815 -8.09 19.00 48.38
CA GLY A 815 -9.00 18.71 49.49
C GLY A 815 -9.64 17.33 49.41
N THR A 816 -10.39 16.98 50.44
CA THR A 816 -11.15 15.73 50.52
C THR A 816 -12.52 16.04 51.09
N ASP A 817 -13.58 15.54 50.45
CA ASP A 817 -14.94 15.73 50.95
C ASP A 817 -15.34 14.64 51.96
N ALA A 818 -16.51 14.82 52.58
CA ALA A 818 -17.04 13.90 53.58
C ALA A 818 -17.33 12.49 53.05
N SER A 819 -17.42 12.31 51.73
CA SER A 819 -17.62 11.03 51.06
C SER A 819 -16.30 10.33 50.72
N GLY A 820 -15.16 10.91 51.10
CA GLY A 820 -13.82 10.37 50.84
C GLY A 820 -13.32 10.62 49.42
N ARG A 821 -13.99 11.48 48.64
CA ARG A 821 -13.53 11.91 47.32
C ARG A 821 -12.44 12.95 47.49
N THR A 822 -11.31 12.74 46.85
CA THR A 822 -10.16 13.66 46.93
C THR A 822 -10.01 14.42 45.63
N TRP A 823 -9.60 15.68 45.71
CA TRP A 823 -9.29 16.47 44.53
C TRP A 823 -8.01 17.29 44.73
N ARG A 824 -7.31 17.58 43.62
CA ARG A 824 -6.06 18.32 43.59
C ARG A 824 -5.97 19.18 42.33
N VAL A 825 -5.38 20.36 42.49
CA VAL A 825 -5.01 21.32 41.46
C VAL A 825 -3.51 21.53 41.54
N ASP A 826 -2.81 21.46 40.42
CA ASP A 826 -1.38 21.69 40.29
C ASP A 826 -1.13 22.79 39.25
N LEU A 827 -0.46 23.87 39.63
CA LEU A 827 -0.08 24.97 38.75
C LEU A 827 1.40 24.84 38.42
N ASP A 828 1.70 24.62 37.14
CA ASP A 828 3.04 24.67 36.58
C ASP A 828 3.27 26.05 35.94
N PRO A 829 4.05 26.93 36.59
CA PRO A 829 4.28 28.28 36.08
C PRO A 829 5.23 28.31 34.88
N VAL A 830 6.01 27.26 34.62
CA VAL A 830 6.99 27.23 33.51
C VAL A 830 6.34 26.76 32.22
N ASN A 831 5.47 25.75 32.31
CA ASN A 831 4.76 25.22 31.14
C ASN A 831 3.41 25.91 30.90
N GLU A 832 3.04 26.87 31.75
CA GLU A 832 1.75 27.56 31.75
C GLU A 832 0.57 26.57 31.73
N THR A 833 0.69 25.50 32.53
CA THR A 833 -0.30 24.42 32.60
C THR A 833 -0.92 24.28 33.98
N ILE A 834 -2.20 23.90 34.00
CA ILE A 834 -2.94 23.57 35.21
C ILE A 834 -3.45 22.15 35.11
N GLU A 835 -3.09 21.32 36.07
CA GLU A 835 -3.61 19.97 36.19
C GLU A 835 -4.63 19.85 37.33
N PHE A 836 -5.79 19.30 36.99
CA PHE A 836 -6.86 18.95 37.92
C PHE A 836 -6.95 17.45 38.04
N THR A 837 -7.00 16.92 39.26
CA THR A 837 -7.20 15.49 39.55
C THR A 837 -8.36 15.32 40.51
N VAL A 838 -9.26 14.38 40.24
CA VAL A 838 -10.32 13.95 41.16
C VAL A 838 -10.31 12.42 41.27
N SER A 839 -10.38 11.92 42.50
CA SER A 839 -10.26 10.49 42.81
C SER A 839 -11.40 9.98 43.68
N ASN A 840 -11.60 8.66 43.68
CA ASN A 840 -12.63 7.92 44.43
C ASN A 840 -14.09 8.20 44.01
N PHE A 841 -14.36 8.35 42.71
CA PHE A 841 -15.72 8.50 42.19
C PHE A 841 -16.42 7.13 42.08
N ASN A 842 -17.67 7.01 42.56
CA ASN A 842 -18.46 5.77 42.50
C ASN A 842 -19.72 5.96 41.64
N PHE A 843 -19.98 5.04 40.71
CA PHE A 843 -21.22 4.99 39.93
C PHE A 843 -22.23 4.01 40.57
N SER A 844 -23.52 4.35 40.58
CA SER A 844 -24.57 3.46 41.07
C SER A 844 -24.95 2.40 40.04
N THR A 845 -25.31 1.21 40.50
CA THR A 845 -25.74 0.08 39.67
C THR A 845 -27.06 0.38 38.95
N GLY A 846 -27.10 0.15 37.63
CA GLY A 846 -28.30 0.34 36.79
C GLY A 846 -28.06 1.06 35.46
N ILE A 847 -26.81 1.42 35.13
CA ILE A 847 -26.48 2.05 33.84
C ILE A 847 -26.42 0.96 32.76
N ALA A 848 -27.33 1.03 31.79
CA ALA A 848 -27.24 0.24 30.57
C ALA A 848 -25.88 0.51 29.90
N VAL A 849 -25.20 -0.54 29.43
CA VAL A 849 -23.88 -0.47 28.82
C VAL A 849 -23.99 0.22 27.45
N SER A 850 -24.13 1.54 27.48
CA SER A 850 -24.00 2.45 26.35
C SER A 850 -23.06 3.58 26.76
N PRO A 851 -22.23 4.12 25.85
CA PRO A 851 -21.33 5.22 26.19
C PRO A 851 -22.11 6.42 26.75
N PHE A 852 -21.73 6.90 27.94
CA PHE A 852 -22.33 8.07 28.59
C PHE A 852 -21.32 9.21 28.73
N LYS A 853 -21.80 10.46 28.82
CA LYS A 853 -20.96 11.67 28.90
C LYS A 853 -20.79 12.12 30.35
N VAL A 854 -19.57 12.51 30.73
CA VAL A 854 -19.26 13.26 31.94
C VAL A 854 -18.88 14.68 31.54
N GLY A 855 -19.55 15.69 32.10
CA GLY A 855 -19.28 17.09 31.82
C GLY A 855 -18.43 17.72 32.93
N VAL A 856 -17.38 18.45 32.55
CA VAL A 856 -16.55 19.25 33.48
C VAL A 856 -16.56 20.70 33.01
N SER A 857 -16.93 21.64 33.89
CA SER A 857 -16.84 23.07 33.61
C SER A 857 -15.94 23.76 34.63
N ILE A 858 -15.00 24.58 34.15
CA ILE A 858 -14.07 25.33 35.00
C ILE A 858 -14.27 26.83 34.70
N ASN A 859 -14.54 27.62 35.73
CA ASN A 859 -14.77 29.05 35.63
C ASN A 859 -13.73 29.81 36.47
N TRP A 860 -13.06 30.77 35.85
CA TRP A 860 -12.07 31.64 36.49
C TRP A 860 -12.37 33.11 36.20
N SER A 861 -12.67 33.92 37.22
CA SER A 861 -13.05 35.32 37.02
C SER A 861 -11.83 36.24 36.94
N GLY A 862 -11.26 36.34 35.73
CA GLY A 862 -10.12 37.22 35.42
C GLY A 862 -9.99 37.49 33.92
N ASN A 863 -11.10 37.83 33.26
CA ASN A 863 -11.17 38.32 31.89
C ASN A 863 -10.34 37.55 30.84
N LYS A 864 -10.70 36.28 30.57
CA LYS A 864 -10.53 35.56 29.28
C LYS A 864 -11.22 34.18 29.34
N ALA A 865 -12.13 33.94 28.39
CA ALA A 865 -12.82 32.70 27.96
C ALA A 865 -13.46 31.76 29.02
N LEU A 866 -14.81 31.67 29.00
CA LEU A 866 -15.57 30.54 29.54
C LEU A 866 -15.23 29.27 28.74
N HIS A 867 -14.53 28.29 29.34
CA HIS A 867 -14.52 26.93 28.81
C HIS A 867 -15.69 26.14 29.39
N THR A 868 -16.81 26.15 28.66
CA THR A 868 -17.84 25.12 28.79
C THR A 868 -17.56 24.05 27.74
N SER A 869 -16.87 22.98 28.10
CA SER A 869 -16.83 21.79 27.25
C SER A 869 -18.13 21.00 27.43
N ALA A 870 -19.22 21.53 26.87
CA ALA A 870 -20.30 20.67 26.42
C ALA A 870 -19.77 19.96 25.17
N PHE A 871 -19.70 18.63 25.19
CA PHE A 871 -19.39 17.84 24.00
C PHE A 871 -20.39 18.14 22.87
N ARG A 872 -20.08 19.12 21.99
CA ARG A 872 -20.44 19.20 20.56
C ARG A 872 -19.72 20.36 19.82
N ASN A 873 -18.99 19.96 18.78
CA ASN A 873 -18.80 20.54 17.44
C ASN A 873 -19.29 21.98 17.14
N SER A 874 -18.34 22.90 16.87
CA SER A 874 -18.42 23.96 15.83
C SER A 874 -17.10 24.73 15.78
N GLY A 875 -16.44 24.79 14.62
CA GLY A 875 -15.32 25.73 14.39
C GLY A 875 -15.79 27.19 14.35
N PRO A 876 -14.93 28.18 14.01
CA PRO A 876 -13.50 28.12 13.73
C PRO A 876 -12.68 29.06 14.64
N THR A 877 -11.50 28.65 15.09
CA THR A 877 -10.23 29.43 15.15
C THR A 877 -9.18 28.64 15.94
N GLU A 878 -7.97 28.63 15.40
CA GLU A 878 -6.77 27.94 15.88
C GLU A 878 -6.47 28.18 17.36
N PHE A 879 -6.03 27.16 18.09
CA PHE A 879 -4.77 27.13 18.86
C PHE A 879 -4.46 25.68 19.30
N ASN A 880 -3.24 25.25 19.01
CA ASN A 880 -2.74 23.88 19.13
C ASN A 880 -2.72 23.29 20.56
N THR A 881 -2.68 21.94 20.57
CA THR A 881 -2.29 20.98 21.63
C THR A 881 -3.29 20.62 22.74
N LEU A 882 -3.84 19.40 22.65
CA LEU A 882 -4.29 18.61 23.79
C LEU A 882 -3.67 17.20 23.71
N LYS A 883 -2.59 16.98 24.47
CA LYS A 883 -2.22 15.64 24.95
C LYS A 883 -3.09 15.37 26.17
N ASN A 884 -3.79 14.24 26.25
CA ASN A 884 -3.84 13.47 27.50
C ASN A 884 -4.48 12.09 27.42
N ASN A 885 -3.73 11.16 28.01
CA ASN A 885 -4.11 9.83 28.45
C ASN A 885 -5.30 9.85 29.42
N ALA A 886 -6.28 8.98 29.19
CA ALA A 886 -7.16 8.46 30.22
C ALA A 886 -6.99 6.93 30.29
N VAL A 887 -5.91 6.47 30.94
CA VAL A 887 -5.79 5.05 31.32
C VAL A 887 -6.54 4.86 32.64
N LEU A 888 -7.67 4.16 32.57
CA LEU A 888 -8.26 3.46 33.70
C LEU A 888 -7.30 2.34 34.14
N ARG A 889 -6.65 2.51 35.29
CA ARG A 889 -6.14 1.41 36.14
C ARG A 889 -7.29 1.08 37.11
N ARG A 890 -7.66 -0.14 37.51
CA ARG A 890 -7.03 -1.47 37.62
C ARG A 890 -8.09 -2.44 38.24
N PRO A 891 -7.88 -3.77 38.43
CA PRO A 891 -6.79 -4.37 39.24
C PRO A 891 -5.56 -4.77 38.44
#